data_AF-A0A952LVR3-F1
#
_entry.id   AF-A0A952LVR3-F1
#
_cell.length_a   1.000
_cell.length_b   1.000
_cell.length_c   1.000
_cell.angle_alpha   90.00
_cell.angle_beta   90.00
_cell.angle_gamma   90.00
#
_symmetry.space_group_name_H-M   'P 1'
#
loop_
_entity.id
_entity.type
_entity.pdbx_description
1 polymer ?
#
loop_
_entity_poly.entity_id
_entity_poly.type
_entity_poly.pdbx_seq_one_letter_code
_entity_poly.pdbx_strand_id
1 'polypeptide(L)'
;MKKFFLPMIVVFSLTLAGCGGDDSDDTEGNSNGDTTENNTGGAPPPEPDNNENGESENEENENEESENDENENGENENEENDLLGACPRVGNLSPTELAADHCEIGGELTQNAILTADTIWFLEGELQVGDSENQVVLYIEAGTELRGDNVDSIDHVLVYPGSRINASGTASQPIRFLSDDDNVDGQGEWGGIFIYGYNGLTNLRGSQAANVLDYVVIAEAGDEISITLDGDTSTYEDNLVLKGVDSNTTLSFVQSHNSARDGLQIHNGDPRLSWILATGSQRDGLWYRDFSGLVKDLMVIHHSDTSGDSGRAGIYASETETGNSNPRIVNATLIGRDDSYEAGDAEGKQTGILLADNTDQIRLANVLIANFRHGCYVAESAADLSQIDNSEPALSHVDGVHCANEYADNETFSAVREAVDFSEAVLAEPNSINSNGLVYYYGATSGLTFTGEISDRSENFTASWYLDNIGGIGNGLVADSTSLNGFMDGDTNNDRVVDAADTESPFIAADDGPEGFNSDVASDTGGYDLTHIGAVRGGAVSNTQFDGWTVATASDAGFLVSVDESLLGASQCPASLGGATVRALDKNSGRNVCELSGLLSADATLTGDIDWQLEGLLQVGDAENNVTLTIESGTRISGDNIDTTDYLLVFPGSSIDANGTGARPVRMTSDDTEVEGAGEWGGLFVYGYNGLPSLAGDQGANSLDYVVVAEAGAPMTITLDGQTTEYRENIVLNGVDQSTKLSFVQSHNAARDGLQIHNGNPRLSWIVSTGSGRDGLWYRNFNGLVKDLMVIHHRDSDGSSGRSGIYASETLEGDSNPLMVNITLIGRDSSSETAGEDDTEVGLLFSDNTDQVRLANVLIANFRHGCYRADTSADLSLVGTTLEEDSPSFLDGVHCSHEAGGGSDNIAYVSADSIGLPDDSIATENSNGNGLAFYNGAEAELEFANTDFITNAGGINFTGEIDERADNFTAGWYLDNIRGVGNGLVSDASFLNAFLDGDTNNDGTVNEDDTSSPFIIADDGPEGFNQDVEEDTGGYDLTHIGAVRGGAVSNTQFDSWTVGTYRTAPFTVRTVE
;
A
#
# COMPACT_ATOMS: atom_id res chain seq x y z
N MET A 1 -50.70 0.90 63.56
CA MET A 1 -49.74 -0.15 63.15
C MET A 1 -48.59 0.58 62.46
N LYS A 2 -47.58 1.03 63.22
CA LYS A 2 -46.18 0.51 63.28
C LYS A 2 -45.55 0.35 61.87
N LYS A 3 -44.40 0.94 61.50
CA LYS A 3 -43.37 1.83 62.12
C LYS A 3 -42.42 2.34 60.98
N PHE A 4 -42.10 3.63 60.87
CA PHE A 4 -40.78 4.35 61.08
C PHE A 4 -39.69 4.22 59.98
N PHE A 5 -39.29 5.29 59.26
CA PHE A 5 -38.21 6.34 59.50
C PHE A 5 -36.76 5.85 59.21
N LEU A 6 -36.06 6.32 58.14
CA LEU A 6 -35.09 7.47 57.99
C LEU A 6 -33.66 7.21 58.57
N PRO A 7 -32.58 8.00 58.27
CA PRO A 7 -32.02 8.59 57.01
C PRO A 7 -30.46 8.60 56.95
N MET A 8 -29.83 9.13 55.89
CA MET A 8 -28.75 10.15 56.04
C MET A 8 -28.50 10.96 54.76
N ILE A 9 -28.28 12.26 54.98
CA ILE A 9 -28.02 13.37 54.06
C ILE A 9 -26.58 13.84 54.34
N VAL A 10 -25.82 14.27 53.32
CA VAL A 10 -24.96 15.48 53.42
C VAL A 10 -24.99 16.25 52.10
N VAL A 11 -25.27 17.54 52.24
CA VAL A 11 -25.21 18.63 51.26
C VAL A 11 -23.94 19.44 51.55
N PHE A 12 -23.30 20.01 50.53
CA PHE A 12 -22.68 21.32 50.69
C PHE A 12 -23.00 22.23 49.50
N SER A 13 -23.58 23.38 49.84
CA SER A 13 -23.85 24.54 49.01
C SER A 13 -22.83 25.61 49.38
N LEU A 14 -22.47 26.49 48.44
CA LEU A 14 -22.03 27.84 48.80
C LEU A 14 -22.59 28.87 47.82
N THR A 15 -23.59 29.59 48.30
CA THR A 15 -24.12 30.87 47.83
C THR A 15 -23.34 32.05 48.41
N LEU A 16 -23.34 33.26 47.80
CA LEU A 16 -24.33 34.33 48.05
C LEU A 16 -23.89 35.75 47.57
N ALA A 17 -24.86 36.46 46.94
CA ALA A 17 -25.20 37.91 46.98
C ALA A 17 -24.25 38.97 46.34
N GLY A 18 -24.73 40.05 45.69
CA GLY A 18 -26.07 40.57 45.46
C GLY A 18 -26.14 42.12 45.55
N CYS A 19 -26.76 42.79 44.55
CA CYS A 19 -27.46 44.09 44.53
C CYS A 19 -27.71 44.46 43.05
N GLY A 20 -28.84 44.95 42.52
CA GLY A 20 -30.15 45.33 43.07
C GLY A 20 -30.80 46.47 42.25
N GLY A 21 -31.83 46.17 41.44
CA GLY A 21 -33.07 46.95 41.19
C GLY A 21 -33.00 48.29 40.42
N ASP A 22 -34.08 48.90 39.91
CA ASP A 22 -35.45 48.53 39.47
C ASP A 22 -36.01 49.82 38.79
N ASP A 23 -36.97 49.65 37.88
CA ASP A 23 -38.04 50.59 37.50
C ASP A 23 -37.83 51.91 36.69
N SER A 24 -38.94 52.22 35.99
CA SER A 24 -39.26 53.11 34.86
C SER A 24 -39.21 54.65 35.03
N ASP A 25 -39.22 55.34 33.87
CA ASP A 25 -40.12 56.47 33.45
C ASP A 25 -39.43 57.74 32.87
N ASP A 26 -39.81 58.08 31.62
CA ASP A 26 -40.01 59.41 30.98
C ASP A 26 -38.98 60.56 31.14
N THR A 27 -38.49 61.33 30.13
CA THR A 27 -39.16 61.98 28.98
C THR A 27 -38.18 62.81 28.10
N GLU A 28 -38.55 62.95 26.81
CA GLU A 28 -38.40 64.10 25.87
C GLU A 28 -37.11 64.45 25.08
N GLY A 29 -37.26 64.36 23.74
CA GLY A 29 -36.71 65.26 22.71
C GLY A 29 -35.70 64.62 21.73
N ASN A 30 -35.84 64.57 20.40
CA ASN A 30 -36.75 65.18 19.45
C ASN A 30 -36.65 64.47 18.06
N SER A 31 -37.82 64.27 17.44
CA SER A 31 -38.25 63.92 16.07
C SER A 31 -37.35 64.35 14.87
N ASN A 32 -37.48 63.88 13.61
CA ASN A 32 -38.38 62.97 12.87
C ASN A 32 -37.74 62.73 11.48
N GLY A 33 -38.05 61.60 10.82
CA GLY A 33 -37.78 61.39 9.40
C GLY A 33 -38.84 62.02 8.47
N ASP A 34 -38.55 62.10 7.17
CA ASP A 34 -39.50 61.84 6.08
C ASP A 34 -38.78 61.74 4.73
N THR A 35 -39.29 60.83 3.91
CA THR A 35 -39.00 60.50 2.52
C THR A 35 -39.45 61.57 1.51
N THR A 36 -38.87 61.59 0.29
CA THR A 36 -39.60 61.62 -1.01
C THR A 36 -38.64 61.73 -2.22
N GLU A 37 -39.05 61.07 -3.31
CA GLU A 37 -38.42 61.00 -4.65
C GLU A 37 -38.52 62.31 -5.46
N ASN A 38 -37.57 62.56 -6.38
CA ASN A 38 -37.84 62.70 -7.83
C ASN A 38 -36.60 62.96 -8.70
N ASN A 39 -36.72 62.52 -9.96
CA ASN A 39 -35.75 62.42 -11.05
C ASN A 39 -35.53 63.73 -11.85
N THR A 40 -34.35 63.91 -12.48
CA THR A 40 -34.07 64.45 -13.86
C THR A 40 -32.61 64.94 -14.02
N GLY A 41 -31.98 64.67 -15.17
CA GLY A 41 -30.53 64.80 -15.42
C GLY A 41 -29.99 66.09 -16.05
N GLY A 42 -28.71 66.05 -16.45
CA GLY A 42 -28.00 67.08 -17.25
C GLY A 42 -26.45 66.97 -17.20
N ALA A 43 -25.80 66.92 -18.36
CA ALA A 43 -24.34 66.94 -18.59
C ALA A 43 -23.77 68.40 -18.74
N PRO A 44 -22.53 68.63 -19.26
CA PRO A 44 -21.14 68.51 -18.73
C PRO A 44 -20.47 69.91 -18.53
N PRO A 45 -19.15 70.10 -18.16
CA PRO A 45 -17.93 70.09 -19.05
C PRO A 45 -16.56 69.88 -18.28
N PRO A 46 -15.34 70.33 -18.72
CA PRO A 46 -14.51 70.10 -19.94
C PRO A 46 -13.02 69.67 -19.68
N GLU A 47 -12.27 69.34 -20.75
CA GLU A 47 -10.79 69.18 -20.85
C GLU A 47 -9.98 70.51 -20.72
N PRO A 48 -8.63 70.42 -20.71
CA PRO A 48 -7.90 70.96 -21.87
C PRO A 48 -6.72 70.12 -22.43
N ASP A 49 -6.55 70.35 -23.72
CA ASP A 49 -5.65 69.83 -24.76
C ASP A 49 -4.20 70.39 -24.72
N ASN A 50 -3.26 69.68 -25.36
CA ASN A 50 -2.28 70.24 -26.31
C ASN A 50 -1.40 69.16 -26.97
N ASN A 51 -1.65 68.91 -28.27
CA ASN A 51 -0.79 69.30 -29.40
C ASN A 51 -0.52 68.21 -30.48
N GLU A 52 -1.46 68.12 -31.42
CA GLU A 52 -1.34 68.26 -32.89
C GLU A 52 -0.08 67.86 -33.72
N ASN A 53 -0.45 67.30 -34.90
CA ASN A 53 0.20 67.24 -36.23
C ASN A 53 1.01 65.96 -36.54
N GLY A 54 0.72 65.13 -37.56
CA GLY A 54 -0.05 65.32 -38.80
C GLY A 54 0.87 65.01 -40.00
N GLU A 55 0.31 64.37 -41.05
CA GLU A 55 0.92 64.00 -42.36
C GLU A 55 1.67 62.64 -42.38
N SER A 56 1.70 61.83 -43.44
CA SER A 56 0.86 61.46 -44.61
C SER A 56 1.72 60.50 -45.45
N GLU A 57 1.11 59.77 -46.39
CA GLU A 57 1.74 59.08 -47.54
C GLU A 57 2.37 57.70 -47.22
N ASN A 58 1.79 56.59 -47.67
CA ASN A 58 1.55 56.06 -49.03
C ASN A 58 2.56 54.95 -49.34
N GLU A 59 2.01 53.91 -49.99
CA GLU A 59 2.68 53.08 -51.00
C GLU A 59 3.71 52.06 -50.45
N GLU A 60 3.70 50.79 -50.82
CA GLU A 60 3.19 50.18 -52.05
C GLU A 60 3.29 48.65 -51.93
N ASN A 61 2.31 47.95 -52.51
CA ASN A 61 2.46 46.84 -53.46
C ASN A 61 3.07 45.50 -53.02
N GLU A 62 2.64 44.34 -53.51
CA GLU A 62 1.63 43.96 -54.51
C GLU A 62 1.50 42.42 -54.54
N ASN A 63 0.46 41.96 -55.24
CA ASN A 63 0.16 40.62 -55.78
C ASN A 63 -0.73 39.76 -54.87
N GLU A 64 -2.06 39.72 -55.02
CA GLU A 64 -2.91 39.42 -56.21
C GLU A 64 -2.44 38.14 -56.93
N GLU A 65 -3.24 37.11 -57.20
CA GLU A 65 -4.54 36.97 -57.90
C GLU A 65 -5.03 35.51 -57.62
N SER A 66 -6.29 35.05 -57.76
CA SER A 66 -7.57 35.58 -58.25
C SER A 66 -8.69 34.56 -57.94
N GLU A 67 -9.81 35.08 -57.41
CA GLU A 67 -11.22 34.96 -57.86
C GLU A 67 -11.79 33.65 -58.45
N ASN A 68 -12.92 33.20 -57.89
CA ASN A 68 -14.23 33.35 -58.55
C ASN A 68 -15.43 33.18 -57.58
N ASP A 69 -16.17 34.29 -57.46
CA ASP A 69 -17.56 34.52 -57.04
C ASP A 69 -18.59 33.53 -57.64
N GLU A 70 -19.84 33.34 -57.18
CA GLU A 70 -20.81 34.18 -56.47
C GLU A 70 -22.01 33.25 -56.07
N ASN A 71 -22.67 33.44 -54.92
CA ASN A 71 -24.06 33.95 -54.84
C ASN A 71 -24.72 33.79 -53.45
N GLU A 72 -25.38 34.86 -53.04
CA GLU A 72 -25.90 35.28 -51.71
C GLU A 72 -27.11 34.52 -51.15
N ASN A 73 -27.21 34.38 -49.81
CA ASN A 73 -28.09 35.19 -48.92
C ASN A 73 -28.37 34.52 -47.55
N GLY A 74 -28.17 35.26 -46.45
CA GLY A 74 -29.03 35.16 -45.26
C GLY A 74 -28.40 35.10 -43.85
N GLU A 75 -28.00 36.27 -43.33
CA GLU A 75 -28.15 36.78 -41.93
C GLU A 75 -27.61 36.05 -40.66
N ASN A 76 -26.99 36.89 -39.80
CA ASN A 76 -26.75 36.86 -38.34
C ASN A 76 -25.42 36.27 -37.83
N GLU A 77 -24.47 37.13 -37.41
CA GLU A 77 -24.32 37.82 -36.10
C GLU A 77 -23.54 36.98 -35.06
N ASN A 78 -22.35 37.50 -34.72
CA ASN A 78 -21.52 37.27 -33.52
C ASN A 78 -20.60 36.03 -33.50
N GLU A 79 -19.38 36.20 -34.05
CA GLU A 79 -18.20 35.40 -33.70
C GLU A 79 -17.51 36.00 -32.45
N GLU A 80 -17.84 35.45 -31.28
CA GLU A 80 -16.91 35.27 -30.16
C GLU A 80 -17.08 33.81 -29.70
N ASN A 81 -16.27 32.90 -30.24
CA ASN A 81 -15.93 31.58 -29.67
C ASN A 81 -15.05 30.84 -30.69
N ASP A 82 -13.73 30.93 -30.55
CA ASP A 82 -12.81 30.10 -31.35
C ASP A 82 -11.55 29.75 -30.53
N LEU A 83 -11.76 29.15 -29.35
CA LEU A 83 -10.79 28.34 -28.60
C LEU A 83 -11.51 27.35 -27.64
N LEU A 84 -12.50 26.61 -28.14
CA LEU A 84 -13.04 25.40 -27.47
C LEU A 84 -12.59 24.18 -28.30
N GLY A 85 -12.00 23.18 -27.66
CA GLY A 85 -11.42 22.02 -28.33
C GLY A 85 -12.50 21.02 -28.75
N ALA A 86 -12.74 20.89 -30.04
CA ALA A 86 -13.76 19.98 -30.57
C ALA A 86 -13.45 18.49 -30.25
N CYS A 87 -14.48 17.74 -29.86
CA CYS A 87 -14.38 16.29 -29.60
C CYS A 87 -13.70 15.50 -30.74
N PRO A 88 -12.78 14.57 -30.41
CA PRO A 88 -12.11 13.77 -31.41
C PRO A 88 -13.08 12.81 -32.10
N ARG A 89 -12.80 12.46 -33.36
CA ARG A 89 -13.58 11.44 -34.09
C ARG A 89 -13.25 10.05 -33.56
N VAL A 90 -14.28 9.29 -33.22
CA VAL A 90 -14.18 7.89 -32.78
C VAL A 90 -14.64 6.98 -33.93
N GLY A 91 -13.69 6.57 -34.77
CA GLY A 91 -13.98 5.77 -35.97
C GLY A 91 -14.94 6.46 -36.94
N ASN A 92 -16.13 5.87 -37.15
CA ASN A 92 -17.20 6.47 -37.96
C ASN A 92 -18.09 7.45 -37.17
N LEU A 93 -18.03 7.44 -35.84
CA LEU A 93 -18.85 8.30 -34.98
C LEU A 93 -18.30 9.73 -34.97
N SER A 94 -19.18 10.68 -34.65
CA SER A 94 -18.83 12.10 -34.51
C SER A 94 -19.43 12.59 -33.19
N PRO A 95 -18.70 12.37 -32.08
CA PRO A 95 -19.13 12.74 -30.73
C PRO A 95 -19.50 14.23 -30.62
N THR A 96 -20.43 14.53 -29.71
CA THR A 96 -20.87 15.91 -29.43
C THR A 96 -20.08 16.46 -28.25
N GLU A 97 -19.59 17.69 -28.38
CA GLU A 97 -18.91 18.38 -27.26
C GLU A 97 -19.94 18.85 -26.23
N LEU A 98 -19.77 18.41 -24.98
CA LEU A 98 -20.56 18.86 -23.83
C LEU A 98 -19.85 19.99 -23.09
N ALA A 99 -18.53 19.85 -22.92
CA ALA A 99 -17.63 20.83 -22.32
C ALA A 99 -16.19 20.55 -22.80
N ALA A 100 -15.22 21.38 -22.35
CA ALA A 100 -13.81 21.08 -22.57
C ALA A 100 -13.49 19.68 -22.02
N ASP A 101 -12.91 18.82 -22.86
CA ASP A 101 -12.53 17.44 -22.55
C ASP A 101 -13.71 16.52 -22.14
N HIS A 102 -14.97 16.91 -22.42
CA HIS A 102 -16.17 16.12 -22.16
C HIS A 102 -16.94 15.89 -23.46
N CYS A 103 -17.07 14.63 -23.86
CA CYS A 103 -17.66 14.24 -25.14
C CYS A 103 -18.78 13.22 -24.98
N GLU A 104 -19.93 13.52 -25.56
CA GLU A 104 -21.09 12.63 -25.67
C GLU A 104 -20.93 11.68 -26.86
N ILE A 105 -21.10 10.38 -26.64
CA ILE A 105 -20.91 9.33 -27.65
C ILE A 105 -21.99 8.25 -27.59
N GLY A 106 -22.55 7.91 -28.75
CA GLY A 106 -23.50 6.82 -28.90
C GLY A 106 -23.62 6.35 -30.36
N GLY A 107 -24.29 5.21 -30.56
CA GLY A 107 -24.58 4.62 -31.86
C GLY A 107 -23.68 3.43 -32.24
N GLU A 108 -23.79 3.03 -33.51
CA GLU A 108 -23.14 1.84 -34.05
C GLU A 108 -21.75 2.16 -34.63
N LEU A 109 -20.72 1.58 -34.02
CA LEU A 109 -19.33 1.67 -34.47
C LEU A 109 -19.05 0.64 -35.57
N THR A 110 -18.79 1.10 -36.78
CA THR A 110 -18.53 0.28 -37.99
C THR A 110 -17.08 0.38 -38.48
N GLN A 111 -16.24 1.13 -37.77
CA GLN A 111 -14.79 1.23 -38.00
C GLN A 111 -14.03 1.13 -36.68
N ASN A 112 -12.81 0.58 -36.71
CA ASN A 112 -11.97 0.55 -35.51
C ASN A 112 -11.79 1.96 -34.94
N ALA A 113 -11.81 2.07 -33.62
CA ALA A 113 -11.71 3.34 -32.93
C ALA A 113 -10.95 3.24 -31.61
N ILE A 114 -10.56 4.39 -31.09
CA ILE A 114 -9.86 4.55 -29.82
C ILE A 114 -10.64 5.58 -29.01
N LEU A 115 -10.90 5.27 -27.74
CA LEU A 115 -11.28 6.24 -26.71
C LEU A 115 -10.03 6.59 -25.92
N THR A 116 -9.74 7.88 -25.83
CA THR A 116 -8.51 8.42 -25.23
C THR A 116 -8.76 8.87 -23.80
N ALA A 117 -7.72 8.85 -22.97
CA ALA A 117 -7.80 9.18 -21.55
C ALA A 117 -7.82 10.69 -21.26
N ASP A 118 -7.55 11.53 -22.27
CA ASP A 118 -7.65 12.99 -22.17
C ASP A 118 -9.10 13.50 -22.29
N THR A 119 -10.08 12.60 -22.48
CA THR A 119 -11.49 12.91 -22.65
C THR A 119 -12.34 12.05 -21.71
N ILE A 120 -13.31 12.66 -21.02
CA ILE A 120 -14.38 11.95 -20.33
C ILE A 120 -15.51 11.69 -21.32
N TRP A 121 -15.89 10.43 -21.46
CA TRP A 121 -16.86 9.97 -22.46
C TRP A 121 -18.21 9.72 -21.83
N PHE A 122 -19.19 10.56 -22.14
CA PHE A 122 -20.57 10.40 -21.71
C PHE A 122 -21.30 9.56 -22.75
N LEU A 123 -21.88 8.43 -22.34
CA LEU A 123 -22.71 7.62 -23.21
C LEU A 123 -24.03 8.38 -23.50
N GLU A 124 -24.61 8.08 -24.65
CA GLU A 124 -25.95 8.52 -25.02
C GLU A 124 -26.65 7.37 -25.75
N GLY A 125 -27.47 6.63 -25.00
CA GLY A 125 -28.10 5.39 -25.40
C GLY A 125 -27.11 4.23 -25.61
N GLU A 126 -27.29 3.48 -26.69
CA GLU A 126 -26.48 2.31 -26.99
C GLU A 126 -25.18 2.70 -27.72
N LEU A 127 -24.03 2.32 -27.16
CA LEU A 127 -22.76 2.25 -27.89
C LEU A 127 -22.52 0.81 -28.37
N GLN A 128 -22.85 0.53 -29.63
CA GLN A 128 -22.68 -0.80 -30.24
C GLN A 128 -21.33 -0.91 -30.95
N VAL A 129 -20.49 -1.87 -30.55
CA VAL A 129 -19.20 -2.15 -31.18
C VAL A 129 -19.37 -3.21 -32.27
N GLY A 130 -19.41 -2.75 -33.51
CA GLY A 130 -19.59 -3.53 -34.73
C GLY A 130 -21.00 -4.06 -34.93
N ASP A 131 -21.18 -4.80 -36.02
CA ASP A 131 -22.47 -5.30 -36.47
C ASP A 131 -22.30 -6.59 -37.32
N SER A 132 -23.39 -7.05 -37.94
CA SER A 132 -23.39 -8.28 -38.77
C SER A 132 -22.50 -8.23 -40.04
N GLU A 133 -22.16 -7.03 -40.51
CA GLU A 133 -21.32 -6.75 -41.68
C GLU A 133 -19.92 -6.24 -41.28
N ASN A 134 -19.78 -5.55 -40.15
CA ASN A 134 -18.57 -4.85 -39.70
C ASN A 134 -18.08 -5.36 -38.34
N GLN A 135 -17.10 -6.26 -38.36
CA GLN A 135 -16.39 -6.73 -37.16
C GLN A 135 -15.22 -5.78 -36.86
N VAL A 136 -15.30 -5.02 -35.77
CA VAL A 136 -14.36 -3.93 -35.46
C VAL A 136 -13.77 -4.04 -34.07
N VAL A 137 -12.79 -3.19 -33.78
CA VAL A 137 -12.13 -3.10 -32.47
C VAL A 137 -12.34 -1.71 -31.87
N LEU A 138 -12.88 -1.66 -30.66
CA LEU A 138 -12.83 -0.49 -29.78
C LEU A 138 -11.64 -0.65 -28.83
N TYR A 139 -10.65 0.23 -28.98
CA TYR A 139 -9.54 0.37 -28.02
C TYR A 139 -9.91 1.42 -26.98
N ILE A 140 -9.60 1.17 -25.72
CA ILE A 140 -9.79 2.13 -24.63
C ILE A 140 -8.44 2.27 -23.92
N GLU A 141 -7.92 3.49 -23.89
CA GLU A 141 -6.63 3.79 -23.27
C GLU A 141 -6.71 3.72 -21.74
N ALA A 142 -5.58 3.39 -21.09
CA ALA A 142 -5.48 3.40 -19.64
C ALA A 142 -5.84 4.78 -19.07
N GLY A 143 -6.62 4.82 -17.99
CA GLY A 143 -7.12 6.05 -17.37
C GLY A 143 -8.38 6.64 -18.03
N THR A 144 -8.91 6.02 -19.08
CA THR A 144 -10.15 6.51 -19.73
C THR A 144 -11.36 6.30 -18.82
N GLU A 145 -12.21 7.33 -18.74
CA GLU A 145 -13.48 7.30 -18.03
C GLU A 145 -14.66 7.37 -19.00
N LEU A 146 -15.60 6.44 -18.82
CA LEU A 146 -16.89 6.41 -19.48
C LEU A 146 -17.99 6.54 -18.43
N ARG A 147 -18.91 7.47 -18.64
CA ARG A 147 -20.07 7.70 -17.77
C ARG A 147 -21.35 7.40 -18.52
N GLY A 148 -22.32 6.78 -17.85
CA GLY A 148 -23.66 6.56 -18.40
C GLY A 148 -24.75 6.96 -17.42
N ASP A 149 -25.94 7.20 -17.93
CA ASP A 149 -27.12 7.44 -17.12
C ASP A 149 -28.34 6.62 -17.63
N ASN A 150 -29.49 6.90 -17.04
CA ASN A 150 -30.79 6.36 -17.46
C ASN A 150 -31.81 7.48 -17.75
N VAL A 151 -31.31 8.67 -18.07
CA VAL A 151 -32.10 9.86 -18.39
C VAL A 151 -32.39 9.86 -19.88
N ASP A 152 -33.67 9.96 -20.26
CA ASP A 152 -34.18 9.92 -21.63
C ASP A 152 -34.00 8.57 -22.38
N SER A 153 -32.86 7.90 -22.24
CA SER A 153 -32.62 6.52 -22.65
C SER A 153 -31.69 5.82 -21.65
N ILE A 154 -31.54 4.49 -21.75
CA ILE A 154 -30.66 3.74 -20.85
C ILE A 154 -29.33 3.52 -21.55
N ASP A 155 -28.28 4.10 -21.00
CA ASP A 155 -26.95 4.01 -21.56
C ASP A 155 -26.35 2.63 -21.36
N HIS A 156 -25.75 2.06 -22.40
CA HIS A 156 -25.07 0.77 -22.29
C HIS A 156 -24.08 0.52 -23.43
N VAL A 157 -23.15 -0.41 -23.19
CA VAL A 157 -22.17 -0.84 -24.19
C VAL A 157 -22.49 -2.25 -24.67
N LEU A 158 -22.64 -2.43 -25.98
CA LEU A 158 -22.89 -3.74 -26.60
C LEU A 158 -21.75 -4.10 -27.56
N VAL A 159 -20.99 -5.15 -27.26
CA VAL A 159 -20.01 -5.72 -28.18
C VAL A 159 -20.65 -6.82 -29.00
N TYR A 160 -20.82 -6.57 -30.30
CA TYR A 160 -21.48 -7.49 -31.24
C TYR A 160 -20.62 -8.74 -31.51
N PRO A 161 -21.21 -9.93 -31.79
CA PRO A 161 -20.44 -11.14 -32.10
C PRO A 161 -19.37 -10.96 -33.18
N GLY A 162 -18.12 -11.26 -32.82
CA GLY A 162 -16.95 -11.15 -33.70
C GLY A 162 -16.27 -9.78 -33.70
N SER A 163 -16.85 -8.77 -33.06
CA SER A 163 -16.18 -7.53 -32.71
C SER A 163 -15.36 -7.67 -31.42
N ARG A 164 -14.57 -6.65 -31.11
CA ARG A 164 -13.63 -6.64 -29.99
C ARG A 164 -13.75 -5.36 -29.17
N ILE A 165 -13.76 -5.52 -27.86
CA ILE A 165 -13.34 -4.47 -26.93
C ILE A 165 -11.93 -4.82 -26.41
N ASN A 166 -11.05 -3.83 -26.40
CA ASN A 166 -9.71 -3.93 -25.84
C ASN A 166 -9.50 -2.77 -24.88
N ALA A 167 -9.87 -2.99 -23.62
CA ALA A 167 -9.68 -2.07 -22.51
C ALA A 167 -8.49 -2.57 -21.69
N SER A 168 -7.35 -1.88 -21.79
CA SER A 168 -6.12 -2.24 -21.09
C SER A 168 -5.68 -1.08 -20.21
N GLY A 169 -6.26 -1.01 -19.01
CA GLY A 169 -5.87 -0.09 -17.96
C GLY A 169 -4.59 -0.52 -17.25
N THR A 170 -4.25 0.21 -16.20
CA THR A 170 -3.18 -0.17 -15.27
C THR A 170 -3.64 0.06 -13.83
N ALA A 171 -2.92 -0.47 -12.85
CA ALA A 171 -3.20 -0.25 -11.43
C ALA A 171 -3.30 1.25 -11.07
N SER A 172 -2.42 2.10 -11.63
CA SER A 172 -2.41 3.55 -11.39
C SER A 172 -3.32 4.36 -12.32
N GLN A 173 -3.75 3.77 -13.44
CA GLN A 173 -4.64 4.40 -14.43
C GLN A 173 -5.70 3.38 -14.88
N PRO A 174 -6.66 3.03 -14.00
CA PRO A 174 -7.73 2.11 -14.37
C PRO A 174 -8.65 2.72 -15.40
N ILE A 175 -9.32 1.86 -16.17
CA ILE A 175 -10.44 2.27 -17.02
C ILE A 175 -11.71 2.20 -16.18
N ARG A 176 -12.54 3.24 -16.22
CA ARG A 176 -13.72 3.35 -15.36
C ARG A 176 -14.98 3.48 -16.20
N PHE A 177 -15.95 2.61 -15.95
CA PHE A 177 -17.33 2.71 -16.44
C PHE A 177 -18.23 2.98 -15.23
N LEU A 178 -18.73 4.20 -15.11
CA LEU A 178 -19.43 4.72 -13.94
C LEU A 178 -20.80 5.28 -14.33
N SER A 179 -21.64 5.59 -13.34
CA SER A 179 -22.77 6.48 -13.56
C SER A 179 -22.33 7.92 -13.78
N ASP A 180 -23.25 8.81 -14.18
CA ASP A 180 -22.99 10.26 -14.26
C ASP A 180 -23.02 10.97 -12.90
N ASP A 181 -22.60 10.29 -11.83
CA ASP A 181 -22.41 10.89 -10.52
C ASP A 181 -20.97 10.78 -10.01
N ASP A 182 -20.66 11.57 -8.99
CA ASP A 182 -19.29 11.68 -8.45
C ASP A 182 -19.08 10.81 -7.19
N ASN A 183 -20.15 10.25 -6.64
CA ASN A 183 -20.14 9.59 -5.34
C ASN A 183 -20.02 8.06 -5.44
N VAL A 184 -20.21 7.48 -6.63
CA VAL A 184 -20.15 6.03 -6.86
C VAL A 184 -20.99 5.27 -5.82
N ASP A 185 -22.11 5.89 -5.42
CA ASP A 185 -23.14 5.31 -4.58
C ASP A 185 -24.47 5.24 -5.33
N GLY A 186 -25.05 4.04 -5.40
CA GLY A 186 -26.20 3.85 -6.28
C GLY A 186 -26.28 2.43 -6.79
N GLN A 187 -27.28 2.16 -7.62
CA GLN A 187 -27.51 0.88 -8.32
C GLN A 187 -28.49 1.14 -9.47
N GLY A 188 -28.25 0.50 -10.62
CA GLY A 188 -29.15 0.57 -11.77
C GLY A 188 -29.27 1.97 -12.35
N GLU A 189 -28.17 2.71 -12.33
CA GLU A 189 -28.11 4.10 -12.81
C GLU A 189 -27.84 4.16 -14.31
N TRP A 190 -27.30 3.06 -14.88
CA TRP A 190 -27.14 2.83 -16.31
C TRP A 190 -27.22 1.32 -16.61
N GLY A 191 -27.15 0.93 -17.88
CA GLY A 191 -27.48 -0.43 -18.33
C GLY A 191 -26.36 -1.48 -18.25
N GLY A 192 -25.08 -1.07 -18.14
CA GLY A 192 -23.95 -2.00 -18.04
C GLY A 192 -23.28 -2.37 -19.38
N ILE A 193 -22.42 -3.40 -19.33
CA ILE A 193 -21.61 -3.86 -20.47
C ILE A 193 -22.01 -5.28 -20.88
N PHE A 194 -22.23 -5.45 -22.18
CA PHE A 194 -22.69 -6.70 -22.78
C PHE A 194 -21.70 -7.18 -23.86
N ILE A 195 -21.03 -8.30 -23.62
CA ILE A 195 -20.10 -8.89 -24.60
C ILE A 195 -20.72 -10.17 -25.17
N TYR A 196 -21.09 -10.11 -26.44
CA TYR A 196 -21.67 -11.23 -27.16
C TYR A 196 -20.68 -11.93 -28.06
N GLY A 197 -20.73 -13.26 -28.07
CA GLY A 197 -20.02 -14.11 -28.99
C GLY A 197 -20.93 -15.01 -29.82
N TYR A 198 -20.33 -15.83 -30.68
CA TYR A 198 -21.09 -16.69 -31.59
C TYR A 198 -21.62 -17.98 -30.96
N ASN A 199 -21.13 -18.39 -29.79
CA ASN A 199 -21.51 -19.65 -29.18
C ASN A 199 -22.97 -19.60 -28.69
N GLY A 200 -23.76 -20.63 -29.01
CA GLY A 200 -25.19 -20.68 -28.70
C GLY A 200 -26.13 -19.91 -29.64
N LEU A 201 -25.61 -19.20 -30.65
CA LEU A 201 -26.44 -18.50 -31.66
C LEU A 201 -26.89 -19.44 -32.80
N THR A 202 -28.09 -19.20 -33.34
CA THR A 202 -28.74 -20.08 -34.33
C THR A 202 -28.51 -19.70 -35.80
N ASN A 203 -28.60 -18.40 -36.14
CA ASN A 203 -28.43 -17.89 -37.51
C ASN A 203 -27.13 -17.10 -37.69
N LEU A 204 -26.58 -16.48 -36.65
CA LEU A 204 -25.26 -15.85 -36.70
C LEU A 204 -24.15 -16.90 -36.57
N ARG A 205 -23.11 -16.81 -37.40
CA ARG A 205 -21.96 -17.73 -37.39
C ARG A 205 -20.69 -16.98 -37.74
N GLY A 206 -19.63 -17.21 -36.97
CA GLY A 206 -18.32 -16.62 -37.19
C GLY A 206 -17.27 -17.23 -36.28
N SER A 207 -16.08 -16.63 -36.28
CA SER A 207 -15.04 -16.90 -35.29
C SER A 207 -15.09 -15.85 -34.20
N GLN A 208 -14.97 -16.26 -32.95
CA GLN A 208 -14.88 -15.30 -31.85
C GLN A 208 -13.62 -14.46 -31.98
N ALA A 209 -13.73 -13.22 -31.55
CA ALA A 209 -12.65 -12.26 -31.54
C ALA A 209 -12.17 -12.06 -30.11
N ALA A 210 -10.89 -11.70 -29.95
CA ALA A 210 -10.31 -11.52 -28.62
C ALA A 210 -10.88 -10.26 -27.95
N ASN A 211 -11.46 -10.42 -26.76
CA ASN A 211 -11.96 -9.32 -25.93
C ASN A 211 -11.11 -9.28 -24.66
N VAL A 212 -10.64 -8.09 -24.30
CA VAL A 212 -9.76 -7.89 -23.15
C VAL A 212 -10.35 -6.78 -22.28
N LEU A 213 -10.56 -7.09 -21.01
CA LEU A 213 -10.74 -6.11 -19.95
C LEU A 213 -9.61 -6.34 -18.93
N ASP A 214 -8.73 -5.37 -18.78
CA ASP A 214 -7.60 -5.41 -17.85
C ASP A 214 -7.56 -4.12 -17.03
N TYR A 215 -7.59 -4.20 -15.70
CA TYR A 215 -7.73 -3.06 -14.77
C TYR A 215 -8.96 -2.17 -15.09
N VAL A 216 -10.15 -2.76 -14.95
CA VAL A 216 -11.43 -2.13 -15.31
C VAL A 216 -12.38 -2.09 -14.11
N VAL A 217 -12.97 -0.93 -13.83
CA VAL A 217 -14.06 -0.77 -12.88
C VAL A 217 -15.37 -0.57 -13.64
N ILE A 218 -16.39 -1.34 -13.25
CA ILE A 218 -17.77 -1.20 -13.73
C ILE A 218 -18.66 -1.02 -12.49
N ALA A 219 -19.19 0.18 -12.30
CA ALA A 219 -19.94 0.54 -11.11
C ALA A 219 -21.40 0.90 -11.43
N GLU A 220 -22.33 0.55 -10.53
CA GLU A 220 -23.70 1.09 -10.45
C GLU A 220 -24.62 0.82 -11.64
N ALA A 221 -24.22 -0.07 -12.52
CA ALA A 221 -25.05 -0.51 -13.61
C ALA A 221 -26.18 -1.44 -13.13
N GLY A 222 -27.04 -1.80 -14.09
CA GLY A 222 -28.08 -2.79 -13.95
C GLY A 222 -29.50 -2.23 -14.05
N ASP A 223 -29.70 -1.09 -14.72
CA ASP A 223 -31.05 -0.75 -15.18
C ASP A 223 -31.51 -1.76 -16.25
N GLU A 224 -32.82 -2.02 -16.32
CA GLU A 224 -33.36 -3.15 -17.08
C GLU A 224 -33.18 -2.95 -18.61
N ILE A 225 -32.27 -3.72 -19.21
CA ILE A 225 -31.99 -3.69 -20.66
C ILE A 225 -32.47 -4.98 -21.34
N SER A 226 -33.19 -4.84 -22.47
CA SER A 226 -33.59 -5.97 -23.32
C SER A 226 -32.80 -6.00 -24.63
N ILE A 227 -31.88 -6.95 -24.75
CA ILE A 227 -31.05 -7.15 -25.95
C ILE A 227 -31.70 -8.20 -26.84
N THR A 228 -31.92 -7.86 -28.11
CA THR A 228 -32.39 -8.80 -29.13
C THR A 228 -31.30 -9.06 -30.15
N LEU A 229 -30.73 -10.26 -30.11
CA LEU A 229 -29.68 -10.68 -31.01
C LEU A 229 -30.02 -12.04 -31.61
N ASP A 230 -29.82 -12.17 -32.92
CA ASP A 230 -30.09 -13.41 -33.66
C ASP A 230 -31.54 -13.95 -33.52
N GLY A 231 -32.49 -13.06 -33.22
CA GLY A 231 -33.89 -13.42 -32.98
C GLY A 231 -34.19 -13.90 -31.56
N ASP A 232 -33.18 -13.97 -30.69
CA ASP A 232 -33.31 -14.26 -29.27
C ASP A 232 -33.30 -12.95 -28.47
N THR A 233 -34.33 -12.73 -27.67
CA THR A 233 -34.42 -11.57 -26.76
C THR A 233 -34.10 -12.03 -25.34
N SER A 234 -33.23 -11.32 -24.64
CA SER A 234 -32.88 -11.55 -23.24
C SER A 234 -32.86 -10.22 -22.49
N THR A 235 -33.25 -10.25 -21.23
CA THR A 235 -33.35 -9.08 -20.36
C THR A 235 -32.32 -9.21 -19.25
N TYR A 236 -31.67 -8.09 -18.91
CA TYR A 236 -30.53 -8.02 -18.00
C TYR A 236 -30.64 -6.80 -17.07
N GLU A 237 -30.07 -6.92 -15.87
CA GLU A 237 -30.06 -5.89 -14.83
C GLU A 237 -28.67 -5.92 -14.12
N ASP A 238 -27.61 -6.19 -14.87
CA ASP A 238 -26.31 -6.63 -14.36
C ASP A 238 -25.16 -5.74 -14.88
N ASN A 239 -24.10 -5.51 -14.09
CA ASN A 239 -22.97 -4.67 -14.50
C ASN A 239 -22.25 -5.23 -15.74
N LEU A 240 -21.98 -6.54 -15.75
CA LEU A 240 -21.23 -7.19 -16.83
C LEU A 240 -21.88 -8.51 -17.22
N VAL A 241 -22.19 -8.65 -18.52
CA VAL A 241 -22.78 -9.86 -19.09
C VAL A 241 -21.89 -10.41 -20.21
N LEU A 242 -21.53 -11.69 -20.06
CA LEU A 242 -20.83 -12.48 -21.07
C LEU A 242 -21.77 -13.55 -21.64
N LYS A 243 -21.98 -13.53 -22.96
CA LYS A 243 -22.86 -14.50 -23.61
C LYS A 243 -22.26 -15.00 -24.92
N GLY A 244 -21.98 -16.29 -24.97
CA GLY A 244 -21.52 -16.96 -26.19
C GLY A 244 -20.05 -16.73 -26.51
N VAL A 245 -19.28 -16.24 -25.53
CA VAL A 245 -17.84 -15.95 -25.66
C VAL A 245 -17.00 -17.21 -25.46
N ASP A 246 -15.79 -17.23 -25.99
CA ASP A 246 -14.85 -18.34 -25.83
C ASP A 246 -13.59 -17.93 -25.07
N SER A 247 -12.60 -18.82 -24.99
CA SER A 247 -11.32 -18.58 -24.30
C SER A 247 -10.50 -17.39 -24.83
N ASN A 248 -10.88 -16.75 -25.94
CA ASN A 248 -10.25 -15.51 -26.39
C ASN A 248 -10.81 -14.26 -25.68
N THR A 249 -11.86 -14.41 -24.86
CA THR A 249 -12.33 -13.35 -23.96
C THR A 249 -11.64 -13.52 -22.61
N THR A 250 -10.79 -12.55 -22.26
CA THR A 250 -9.98 -12.54 -21.04
C THR A 250 -10.31 -11.31 -20.18
N LEU A 251 -10.62 -11.53 -18.90
CA LEU A 251 -10.84 -10.48 -17.91
C LEU A 251 -9.78 -10.61 -16.82
N SER A 252 -9.01 -9.55 -16.58
CA SER A 252 -7.99 -9.49 -15.55
C SER A 252 -8.18 -8.21 -14.73
N PHE A 253 -8.15 -8.28 -13.40
CA PHE A 253 -8.32 -7.09 -12.55
C PHE A 253 -9.60 -6.31 -12.91
N VAL A 254 -10.76 -6.97 -12.82
CA VAL A 254 -12.06 -6.37 -13.16
C VAL A 254 -12.91 -6.29 -11.92
N GLN A 255 -13.40 -5.10 -11.61
CA GLN A 255 -14.32 -4.87 -10.51
C GLN A 255 -15.73 -4.61 -11.02
N SER A 256 -16.69 -5.35 -10.50
CA SER A 256 -18.10 -4.98 -10.49
C SER A 256 -18.44 -4.36 -9.13
N HIS A 257 -18.91 -3.12 -9.11
CA HIS A 257 -19.33 -2.42 -7.90
C HIS A 257 -20.81 -2.07 -7.94
N ASN A 258 -21.54 -2.33 -6.85
CA ASN A 258 -22.95 -1.97 -6.66
C ASN A 258 -23.88 -2.31 -7.84
N SER A 259 -23.79 -3.54 -8.36
CA SER A 259 -24.73 -4.00 -9.39
C SER A 259 -26.16 -4.10 -8.84
N ALA A 260 -27.15 -3.61 -9.62
CA ALA A 260 -28.57 -3.68 -9.28
C ALA A 260 -29.08 -5.13 -9.12
N ARG A 261 -28.38 -6.10 -9.74
CA ARG A 261 -28.70 -7.52 -9.63
C ARG A 261 -27.44 -8.35 -9.41
N ASP A 262 -26.89 -8.97 -10.45
CA ASP A 262 -25.72 -9.84 -10.34
C ASP A 262 -24.46 -9.05 -10.75
N GLY A 263 -23.32 -9.26 -10.08
CA GLY A 263 -22.09 -8.51 -10.40
C GLY A 263 -21.55 -8.87 -11.79
N LEU A 264 -21.40 -10.17 -12.03
CA LEU A 264 -20.99 -10.73 -13.30
C LEU A 264 -21.93 -11.88 -13.68
N GLN A 265 -22.39 -11.89 -14.94
CA GLN A 265 -23.27 -12.90 -15.48
C GLN A 265 -22.69 -13.62 -16.70
N ILE A 266 -22.53 -14.94 -16.64
CA ILE A 266 -22.01 -15.76 -17.76
C ILE A 266 -23.07 -16.74 -18.24
N HIS A 267 -23.56 -16.61 -19.47
CA HIS A 267 -24.67 -17.44 -19.97
C HIS A 267 -24.28 -18.76 -20.61
N ASN A 268 -23.07 -18.82 -21.18
CA ASN A 268 -22.45 -20.00 -21.75
C ASN A 268 -21.03 -19.66 -22.25
N GLY A 269 -20.25 -20.70 -22.55
CA GLY A 269 -18.92 -20.58 -23.16
C GLY A 269 -17.78 -20.82 -22.18
N ASP A 270 -16.58 -20.41 -22.57
CA ASP A 270 -15.35 -20.67 -21.81
C ASP A 270 -14.40 -19.46 -21.68
N PRO A 271 -14.87 -18.27 -21.24
CA PRO A 271 -13.97 -17.14 -20.98
C PRO A 271 -12.94 -17.46 -19.89
N ARG A 272 -11.86 -16.67 -19.85
CA ARG A 272 -10.78 -16.76 -18.85
C ARG A 272 -10.80 -15.51 -17.96
N LEU A 273 -10.90 -15.71 -16.66
CA LEU A 273 -11.06 -14.64 -15.68
C LEU A 273 -9.99 -14.78 -14.59
N SER A 274 -9.34 -13.67 -14.23
CA SER A 274 -8.38 -13.59 -13.14
C SER A 274 -8.58 -12.30 -12.34
N TRP A 275 -8.51 -12.32 -11.01
CA TRP A 275 -8.65 -11.11 -10.18
C TRP A 275 -9.96 -10.37 -10.42
N ILE A 276 -11.07 -11.09 -10.24
CA ILE A 276 -12.41 -10.53 -10.35
C ILE A 276 -12.90 -10.12 -8.97
N LEU A 277 -13.31 -8.86 -8.84
CA LEU A 277 -13.84 -8.31 -7.60
C LEU A 277 -15.32 -7.93 -7.78
N ALA A 278 -16.23 -8.63 -7.13
CA ALA A 278 -17.64 -8.24 -7.06
C ALA A 278 -17.93 -7.66 -5.68
N THR A 279 -18.33 -6.39 -5.64
CA THR A 279 -18.61 -5.66 -4.40
C THR A 279 -20.01 -5.09 -4.44
N GLY A 280 -20.80 -5.30 -3.39
CA GLY A 280 -22.10 -4.66 -3.27
C GLY A 280 -23.20 -5.14 -4.23
N SER A 281 -23.03 -6.28 -4.90
CA SER A 281 -24.10 -6.86 -5.73
C SER A 281 -25.34 -7.17 -4.89
N GLN A 282 -26.52 -6.77 -5.38
CA GLN A 282 -27.80 -7.00 -4.71
C GLN A 282 -28.22 -8.47 -4.65
N ARG A 283 -27.88 -9.22 -5.70
CA ARG A 283 -28.11 -10.66 -5.79
C ARG A 283 -26.78 -11.38 -5.83
N ASP A 284 -26.39 -11.94 -6.96
CA ASP A 284 -25.28 -12.88 -7.00
C ASP A 284 -23.96 -12.15 -7.31
N GLY A 285 -22.85 -12.52 -6.66
CA GLY A 285 -21.55 -11.94 -7.02
C GLY A 285 -21.14 -12.39 -8.42
N LEU A 286 -21.09 -13.71 -8.61
CA LEU A 286 -20.95 -14.37 -9.89
C LEU A 286 -22.19 -15.23 -10.14
N TRP A 287 -22.89 -14.97 -11.25
CA TRP A 287 -23.92 -15.85 -11.77
C TRP A 287 -23.43 -16.52 -13.05
N TYR A 288 -23.64 -17.83 -13.18
CA TYR A 288 -23.38 -18.52 -14.43
C TYR A 288 -24.41 -19.58 -14.81
N ARG A 289 -24.46 -19.84 -16.12
CA ARG A 289 -25.13 -20.97 -16.75
C ARG A 289 -24.29 -21.53 -17.89
N ASP A 290 -24.28 -22.85 -18.08
CA ASP A 290 -23.59 -23.55 -19.18
C ASP A 290 -22.12 -23.10 -19.36
N PHE A 291 -21.43 -22.84 -18.24
CA PHE A 291 -20.09 -22.24 -18.21
C PHE A 291 -19.02 -23.33 -18.02
N SER A 292 -17.99 -23.26 -18.85
CA SER A 292 -16.88 -24.23 -18.87
C SER A 292 -15.51 -23.57 -18.90
N GLY A 293 -15.42 -22.29 -18.53
CA GLY A 293 -14.19 -21.50 -18.54
C GLY A 293 -13.40 -21.60 -17.25
N LEU A 294 -12.65 -20.55 -16.93
CA LEU A 294 -11.78 -20.46 -15.76
C LEU A 294 -12.04 -19.15 -15.02
N VAL A 295 -12.17 -19.23 -13.70
CA VAL A 295 -12.09 -18.10 -12.79
C VAL A 295 -10.95 -18.38 -11.80
N LYS A 296 -9.91 -17.56 -11.86
CA LYS A 296 -8.79 -17.55 -10.92
C LYS A 296 -8.90 -16.29 -10.07
N ASP A 297 -8.66 -16.37 -8.77
CA ASP A 297 -8.62 -15.20 -7.88
C ASP A 297 -9.96 -14.39 -7.93
N LEU A 298 -11.04 -14.98 -7.42
CA LEU A 298 -12.37 -14.37 -7.33
C LEU A 298 -12.65 -13.85 -5.91
N MET A 299 -13.00 -12.58 -5.79
CA MET A 299 -13.44 -12.01 -4.52
C MET A 299 -14.86 -11.48 -4.65
N VAL A 300 -15.77 -11.93 -3.77
CA VAL A 300 -17.15 -11.46 -3.70
C VAL A 300 -17.44 -10.97 -2.30
N ILE A 301 -17.93 -9.73 -2.20
CA ILE A 301 -18.32 -9.14 -0.94
C ILE A 301 -19.65 -8.40 -1.08
N HIS A 302 -20.69 -8.91 -0.42
CA HIS A 302 -22.02 -8.30 -0.48
C HIS A 302 -22.19 -7.10 0.46
N HIS A 303 -23.18 -6.25 0.21
CA HIS A 303 -23.69 -5.30 1.21
C HIS A 303 -24.29 -6.01 2.43
N SER A 304 -24.56 -5.29 3.51
CA SER A 304 -25.41 -5.85 4.57
C SER A 304 -26.84 -6.04 4.08
N ASP A 305 -27.43 -7.20 4.36
CA ASP A 305 -28.83 -7.49 4.03
C ASP A 305 -29.61 -7.81 5.29
N THR A 306 -30.16 -6.75 5.87
CA THR A 306 -30.99 -6.79 7.08
C THR A 306 -32.33 -7.50 6.92
N SER A 307 -32.73 -7.80 5.67
CA SER A 307 -34.04 -8.38 5.36
C SER A 307 -33.99 -9.90 5.19
N GLY A 308 -32.87 -10.47 4.76
CA GLY A 308 -32.73 -11.89 4.44
C GLY A 308 -33.43 -12.33 3.13
N ASP A 309 -34.05 -11.40 2.40
CA ASP A 309 -35.00 -11.72 1.32
C ASP A 309 -34.42 -11.61 -0.11
N SER A 310 -33.20 -11.07 -0.25
CA SER A 310 -32.56 -10.69 -1.53
C SER A 310 -32.35 -11.85 -2.51
N GLY A 311 -32.13 -13.07 -2.01
CA GLY A 311 -31.83 -14.19 -2.91
C GLY A 311 -30.44 -14.14 -3.52
N ARG A 312 -29.45 -13.72 -2.71
CA ARG A 312 -28.03 -13.59 -3.08
C ARG A 312 -27.21 -14.85 -2.86
N ALA A 313 -26.26 -15.10 -3.74
CA ALA A 313 -25.18 -16.03 -3.53
C ALA A 313 -23.83 -15.40 -3.85
N GLY A 314 -22.76 -15.87 -3.20
CA GLY A 314 -21.42 -15.57 -3.68
C GLY A 314 -21.25 -16.05 -5.12
N ILE A 315 -21.62 -17.31 -5.36
CA ILE A 315 -21.67 -17.95 -6.68
C ILE A 315 -23.05 -18.58 -6.88
N TYR A 316 -23.74 -18.21 -7.95
CA TYR A 316 -24.92 -18.90 -8.47
C TYR A 316 -24.52 -19.77 -9.67
N ALA A 317 -24.66 -21.08 -9.50
CA ALA A 317 -24.31 -22.10 -10.48
C ALA A 317 -25.57 -22.73 -11.10
N SER A 318 -25.64 -22.77 -12.43
CA SER A 318 -26.75 -23.38 -13.16
C SER A 318 -26.28 -24.05 -14.46
N GLU A 319 -27.11 -24.94 -14.99
CA GLU A 319 -26.96 -25.47 -16.35
C GLU A 319 -28.30 -25.88 -16.96
N THR A 320 -28.41 -25.69 -18.28
CA THR A 320 -29.62 -25.95 -19.04
C THR A 320 -29.92 -27.45 -19.13
N GLU A 321 -28.88 -28.26 -19.35
CA GLU A 321 -28.93 -29.73 -19.36
C GLU A 321 -27.68 -30.25 -18.64
N THR A 322 -27.81 -31.35 -17.90
CA THR A 322 -26.71 -32.01 -17.18
C THR A 322 -25.48 -32.21 -18.07
N GLY A 323 -24.31 -31.77 -17.58
CA GLY A 323 -23.03 -31.86 -18.27
C GLY A 323 -22.74 -30.74 -19.29
N ASN A 324 -23.51 -29.65 -19.27
CA ASN A 324 -23.22 -28.47 -20.08
C ASN A 324 -22.25 -27.51 -19.37
N SER A 325 -22.24 -27.51 -18.05
CA SER A 325 -21.30 -26.74 -17.23
C SER A 325 -20.14 -27.62 -16.76
N ASN A 326 -18.93 -27.06 -16.73
CA ASN A 326 -17.77 -27.65 -16.03
C ASN A 326 -16.75 -26.54 -15.71
N PRO A 327 -17.12 -25.59 -14.84
CA PRO A 327 -16.28 -24.44 -14.56
C PRO A 327 -15.13 -24.81 -13.63
N ARG A 328 -13.99 -24.14 -13.85
CA ARG A 328 -12.82 -24.20 -12.98
C ARG A 328 -12.76 -22.91 -12.17
N ILE A 329 -12.87 -23.01 -10.86
CA ILE A 329 -12.79 -21.86 -9.95
C ILE A 329 -11.69 -22.16 -8.93
N VAL A 330 -10.63 -21.36 -8.96
CA VAL A 330 -9.43 -21.53 -8.11
C VAL A 330 -9.14 -20.22 -7.41
N ASN A 331 -8.82 -20.27 -6.12
CA ASN A 331 -8.61 -19.10 -5.27
C ASN A 331 -9.86 -18.22 -5.28
N ALA A 332 -10.81 -18.48 -4.40
CA ALA A 332 -11.99 -17.63 -4.28
C ALA A 332 -12.29 -17.27 -2.83
N THR A 333 -12.77 -16.05 -2.58
CA THR A 333 -13.21 -15.57 -1.28
C THR A 333 -14.61 -15.00 -1.42
N LEU A 334 -15.59 -15.62 -0.75
CA LEU A 334 -17.01 -15.25 -0.81
C LEU A 334 -17.48 -14.81 0.57
N ILE A 335 -18.03 -13.61 0.69
CA ILE A 335 -18.41 -13.01 1.98
C ILE A 335 -19.86 -12.51 1.96
N GLY A 336 -20.70 -13.13 2.79
CA GLY A 336 -22.07 -12.69 3.05
C GLY A 336 -22.08 -11.75 4.26
N ARG A 337 -22.27 -10.43 4.07
CA ARG A 337 -22.16 -9.44 5.16
C ARG A 337 -23.44 -9.25 5.99
N ASP A 338 -24.11 -10.32 6.42
CA ASP A 338 -25.38 -10.22 7.15
C ASP A 338 -25.21 -9.62 8.57
N ASP A 339 -26.09 -8.72 8.97
CA ASP A 339 -26.15 -8.13 10.32
C ASP A 339 -27.06 -8.94 11.27
N SER A 340 -27.69 -10.01 10.76
CA SER A 340 -28.57 -10.90 11.51
C SER A 340 -27.88 -12.22 11.90
N TYR A 341 -27.89 -12.47 13.21
CA TYR A 341 -27.23 -13.57 13.92
C TYR A 341 -27.95 -14.93 13.84
N GLU A 342 -29.13 -15.01 13.21
CA GLU A 342 -29.92 -16.24 13.17
C GLU A 342 -29.72 -16.98 11.85
N ALA A 343 -29.22 -18.22 11.95
CA ALA A 343 -29.26 -19.20 10.87
C ALA A 343 -30.65 -19.16 10.21
N GLY A 344 -30.66 -18.88 8.91
CA GLY A 344 -31.93 -18.78 8.19
C GLY A 344 -32.60 -20.15 8.09
N ASP A 345 -33.91 -20.17 7.86
CA ASP A 345 -34.65 -21.42 7.69
C ASP A 345 -34.23 -22.17 6.41
N ALA A 346 -34.69 -23.42 6.23
CA ALA A 346 -34.33 -24.21 5.05
C ALA A 346 -34.81 -23.60 3.71
N GLU A 347 -35.66 -22.57 3.74
CA GLU A 347 -36.22 -21.88 2.57
C GLU A 347 -35.52 -20.56 2.25
N GLY A 348 -34.68 -20.04 3.15
CA GLY A 348 -34.01 -18.76 2.92
C GLY A 348 -32.97 -18.82 1.81
N LYS A 349 -32.51 -17.64 1.41
CA LYS A 349 -32.02 -17.40 0.06
C LYS A 349 -30.62 -16.78 0.00
N GLN A 350 -29.85 -16.85 1.08
CA GLN A 350 -28.48 -16.31 1.12
C GLN A 350 -27.42 -17.40 1.38
N THR A 351 -26.56 -17.70 0.41
CA THR A 351 -25.57 -18.80 0.56
C THR A 351 -24.25 -18.47 -0.11
N GLY A 352 -23.15 -19.11 0.30
CA GLY A 352 -21.89 -18.98 -0.42
C GLY A 352 -22.00 -19.44 -1.87
N ILE A 353 -22.37 -20.70 -2.06
CA ILE A 353 -22.57 -21.29 -3.39
C ILE A 353 -23.97 -21.87 -3.51
N LEU A 354 -24.75 -21.36 -4.47
CA LEU A 354 -26.04 -21.94 -4.85
C LEU A 354 -25.86 -22.83 -6.07
N LEU A 355 -26.07 -24.13 -5.91
CA LEU A 355 -26.06 -25.14 -6.96
C LEU A 355 -27.51 -25.36 -7.41
N ALA A 356 -27.93 -24.59 -8.42
CA ALA A 356 -29.28 -24.57 -8.96
C ALA A 356 -29.40 -25.36 -10.26
N ASP A 357 -30.65 -25.61 -10.68
CA ASP A 357 -30.95 -26.33 -11.91
C ASP A 357 -30.17 -27.66 -12.03
N ASN A 358 -29.92 -28.17 -13.23
CA ASN A 358 -29.42 -29.54 -13.43
C ASN A 358 -27.96 -29.76 -13.00
N THR A 359 -27.33 -28.82 -12.28
CA THR A 359 -25.90 -28.77 -11.93
C THR A 359 -25.38 -30.11 -11.44
N ASP A 360 -24.43 -30.68 -12.18
CA ASP A 360 -23.75 -31.94 -11.83
C ASP A 360 -22.21 -31.86 -11.81
N GLN A 361 -21.63 -30.75 -12.28
CA GLN A 361 -20.17 -30.57 -12.38
C GLN A 361 -19.72 -29.17 -11.95
N ILE A 362 -18.69 -29.15 -11.12
CA ILE A 362 -17.94 -27.95 -10.73
C ILE A 362 -16.54 -28.40 -10.26
N ARG A 363 -15.52 -27.58 -10.51
CA ARG A 363 -14.16 -27.81 -10.02
C ARG A 363 -13.74 -26.64 -9.15
N LEU A 364 -13.58 -26.89 -7.86
CA LEU A 364 -13.23 -25.89 -6.85
C LEU A 364 -11.90 -26.25 -6.20
N ALA A 365 -11.00 -25.28 -6.13
CA ALA A 365 -9.77 -25.37 -5.34
C ALA A 365 -9.53 -24.08 -4.57
N ASN A 366 -9.18 -24.19 -3.29
CA ASN A 366 -8.81 -23.06 -2.43
C ASN A 366 -9.90 -21.95 -2.36
N VAL A 367 -11.02 -22.26 -1.73
CA VAL A 367 -12.17 -21.36 -1.63
C VAL A 367 -12.51 -21.07 -0.18
N LEU A 368 -12.52 -19.79 0.20
CA LEU A 368 -13.04 -19.30 1.47
C LEU A 368 -14.49 -18.85 1.29
N ILE A 369 -15.38 -19.33 2.15
CA ILE A 369 -16.78 -18.91 2.21
C ILE A 369 -17.08 -18.49 3.64
N ALA A 370 -17.33 -17.20 3.87
CA ALA A 370 -17.57 -16.66 5.20
C ALA A 370 -18.91 -15.95 5.35
N ASN A 371 -19.51 -16.10 6.52
CA ASN A 371 -20.59 -15.26 7.06
C ASN A 371 -21.92 -15.21 6.27
N PHE A 372 -22.13 -16.12 5.32
CA PHE A 372 -23.46 -16.31 4.73
C PHE A 372 -24.46 -16.93 5.72
N ARG A 373 -25.69 -16.42 5.74
CA ARG A 373 -26.76 -16.83 6.66
C ARG A 373 -27.17 -18.31 6.55
N HIS A 374 -27.14 -18.88 5.34
CA HIS A 374 -27.38 -20.32 5.09
C HIS A 374 -26.08 -21.09 4.81
N GLY A 375 -24.96 -20.54 5.28
CA GLY A 375 -23.65 -21.18 5.23
C GLY A 375 -23.09 -21.39 3.83
N CYS A 376 -22.42 -22.52 3.67
CA CYS A 376 -21.43 -22.74 2.63
C CYS A 376 -22.05 -22.97 1.26
N TYR A 377 -23.03 -23.87 1.18
CA TYR A 377 -23.70 -24.19 -0.07
C TYR A 377 -25.15 -24.61 0.10
N VAL A 378 -25.92 -24.41 -0.97
CA VAL A 378 -27.29 -24.92 -1.12
C VAL A 378 -27.40 -25.66 -2.46
N ALA A 379 -27.99 -26.85 -2.46
CA ALA A 379 -28.32 -27.61 -3.66
C ALA A 379 -29.84 -27.66 -3.88
N GLU A 380 -30.31 -27.23 -5.05
CA GLU A 380 -31.72 -27.27 -5.42
C GLU A 380 -32.15 -28.62 -6.03
N SER A 381 -33.45 -28.88 -6.08
CA SER A 381 -34.04 -30.20 -6.41
C SER A 381 -33.63 -30.85 -7.73
N ALA A 382 -33.08 -30.08 -8.66
CA ALA A 382 -32.63 -30.56 -9.95
C ALA A 382 -31.13 -30.92 -9.99
N ALA A 383 -30.35 -30.53 -8.97
CA ALA A 383 -28.91 -30.77 -8.93
C ALA A 383 -28.57 -32.23 -8.54
N ASP A 384 -27.48 -32.76 -9.11
CA ASP A 384 -26.94 -34.08 -8.80
C ASP A 384 -25.43 -34.00 -8.54
N LEU A 385 -25.06 -33.83 -7.27
CA LEU A 385 -23.68 -33.65 -6.85
C LEU A 385 -22.96 -34.98 -6.57
N SER A 386 -23.61 -36.12 -6.83
CA SER A 386 -23.11 -37.44 -6.43
C SER A 386 -21.85 -37.88 -7.15
N GLN A 387 -21.51 -37.23 -8.27
CA GLN A 387 -20.32 -37.51 -9.07
C GLN A 387 -19.15 -36.57 -8.73
N ILE A 388 -19.35 -35.61 -7.83
CA ILE A 388 -18.30 -34.72 -7.36
C ILE A 388 -17.60 -35.40 -6.17
N ASP A 389 -16.27 -35.47 -6.23
CA ASP A 389 -15.42 -36.15 -5.26
C ASP A 389 -14.25 -35.26 -4.81
N ASN A 390 -13.48 -35.67 -3.81
CA ASN A 390 -12.21 -35.05 -3.42
C ASN A 390 -10.99 -35.92 -3.77
N SER A 391 -11.18 -36.97 -4.59
CA SER A 391 -10.10 -37.84 -5.05
C SER A 391 -9.61 -37.45 -6.46
N GLU A 392 -8.34 -37.06 -6.54
CA GLU A 392 -7.69 -36.78 -7.81
C GLU A 392 -7.34 -38.08 -8.57
N PRO A 393 -7.46 -38.13 -9.92
CA PRO A 393 -8.06 -37.14 -10.82
C PRO A 393 -9.51 -37.51 -11.21
N ALA A 394 -10.47 -36.62 -10.99
CA ALA A 394 -11.86 -36.76 -11.42
C ALA A 394 -12.31 -35.60 -12.33
N LEU A 395 -13.30 -35.86 -13.20
CA LEU A 395 -13.85 -34.84 -14.13
C LEU A 395 -14.55 -33.68 -13.40
N SER A 396 -14.95 -33.88 -12.14
CA SER A 396 -15.49 -32.88 -11.19
C SER A 396 -14.89 -33.14 -9.81
N HIS A 397 -14.39 -32.12 -9.13
CA HIS A 397 -13.81 -32.28 -7.78
C HIS A 397 -13.91 -30.99 -6.95
N VAL A 398 -13.83 -31.15 -5.64
CA VAL A 398 -13.81 -30.06 -4.66
C VAL A 398 -12.69 -30.32 -3.68
N ASP A 399 -11.80 -29.35 -3.51
CA ASP A 399 -10.72 -29.42 -2.52
C ASP A 399 -10.38 -28.05 -1.91
N GLY A 400 -9.95 -28.05 -0.65
CA GLY A 400 -9.61 -26.83 0.08
C GLY A 400 -10.73 -25.80 0.12
N VAL A 401 -11.99 -26.23 0.36
CA VAL A 401 -13.11 -25.31 0.55
C VAL A 401 -13.38 -25.11 2.03
N HIS A 402 -13.09 -23.91 2.51
CA HIS A 402 -13.19 -23.49 3.91
C HIS A 402 -14.47 -22.70 4.13
N CYS A 403 -15.44 -23.35 4.77
CA CYS A 403 -16.72 -22.77 5.14
C CYS A 403 -16.64 -22.25 6.57
N ALA A 404 -16.84 -20.97 6.78
CA ALA A 404 -16.58 -20.36 8.06
C ALA A 404 -17.74 -19.44 8.46
N ASN A 405 -18.13 -19.50 9.73
CA ASN A 405 -19.15 -18.60 10.28
C ASN A 405 -18.69 -18.19 11.67
N GLU A 406 -18.67 -16.89 11.92
CA GLU A 406 -18.20 -16.30 13.18
C GLU A 406 -19.14 -16.58 14.37
N TYR A 407 -20.32 -17.14 14.13
CA TYR A 407 -21.31 -17.48 15.16
C TYR A 407 -21.41 -18.99 15.41
N ALA A 408 -22.06 -19.37 16.53
CA ALA A 408 -22.17 -20.74 17.06
C ALA A 408 -22.70 -21.79 16.04
N ASP A 409 -22.67 -23.08 16.41
CA ASP A 409 -23.16 -24.23 15.63
C ASP A 409 -24.39 -23.88 14.76
N ASN A 410 -24.17 -23.64 13.47
CA ASN A 410 -25.23 -23.37 12.50
C ASN A 410 -25.64 -24.71 11.86
N GLU A 411 -26.81 -25.22 12.25
CA GLU A 411 -27.33 -26.51 11.77
C GLU A 411 -27.74 -26.48 10.29
N THR A 412 -27.73 -25.32 9.61
CA THR A 412 -28.11 -25.14 8.21
C THR A 412 -26.93 -24.74 7.30
N PHE A 413 -25.68 -25.03 7.70
CA PHE A 413 -24.47 -24.73 6.93
C PHE A 413 -24.42 -25.32 5.51
N SER A 414 -25.14 -26.41 5.31
CA SER A 414 -25.43 -27.00 4.00
C SER A 414 -26.90 -27.35 3.94
N ALA A 415 -27.56 -27.04 2.83
CA ALA A 415 -28.96 -27.39 2.62
C ALA A 415 -29.18 -28.08 1.26
N VAL A 416 -29.87 -29.21 1.27
CA VAL A 416 -30.19 -29.99 0.08
C VAL A 416 -31.71 -30.10 -0.07
N ARG A 417 -32.25 -29.51 -1.13
CA ARG A 417 -33.70 -29.41 -1.37
C ARG A 417 -34.16 -30.46 -2.38
N GLU A 418 -34.39 -31.70 -1.96
CA GLU A 418 -34.77 -32.82 -2.86
C GLU A 418 -33.71 -33.20 -3.92
N ALA A 419 -32.50 -32.64 -3.83
CA ALA A 419 -31.35 -32.94 -4.69
C ALA A 419 -30.58 -34.20 -4.23
N VAL A 420 -29.55 -34.58 -4.99
CA VAL A 420 -28.55 -35.56 -4.56
C VAL A 420 -27.31 -34.82 -4.05
N ASP A 421 -26.95 -35.06 -2.79
CA ASP A 421 -25.84 -34.39 -2.10
C ASP A 421 -24.46 -34.92 -2.54
N PHE A 422 -23.40 -34.23 -2.11
CA PHE A 422 -22.03 -34.67 -2.27
C PHE A 422 -21.80 -36.08 -1.68
N SER A 423 -20.80 -36.78 -2.19
CA SER A 423 -20.39 -38.04 -1.58
C SER A 423 -19.85 -37.81 -0.16
N GLU A 424 -20.03 -38.79 0.75
CA GLU A 424 -19.48 -38.71 2.12
C GLU A 424 -17.96 -38.51 2.15
N ALA A 425 -17.24 -38.81 1.06
CA ALA A 425 -15.80 -38.61 0.97
C ALA A 425 -15.41 -37.12 0.91
N VAL A 426 -16.25 -36.26 0.33
CA VAL A 426 -16.00 -34.82 0.14
C VAL A 426 -16.14 -34.03 1.44
N LEU A 427 -16.98 -34.49 2.36
CA LEU A 427 -17.25 -33.80 3.62
C LEU A 427 -16.17 -34.15 4.66
N ALA A 428 -15.36 -33.16 5.04
CA ALA A 428 -14.40 -33.32 6.12
C ALA A 428 -15.09 -33.23 7.50
N GLU A 429 -14.42 -33.75 8.54
CA GLU A 429 -14.90 -33.56 9.90
C GLU A 429 -14.89 -32.06 10.27
N PRO A 430 -15.89 -31.56 11.01
CA PRO A 430 -15.92 -30.15 11.40
C PRO A 430 -14.71 -29.75 12.25
N ASN A 431 -14.16 -28.56 11.99
CA ASN A 431 -12.92 -28.05 12.56
C ASN A 431 -11.71 -28.98 12.35
N SER A 432 -11.74 -29.85 11.32
CA SER A 432 -10.58 -30.66 10.96
C SER A 432 -9.49 -29.75 10.41
N ILE A 433 -8.31 -29.81 11.02
CA ILE A 433 -7.08 -29.28 10.43
C ILE A 433 -6.67 -30.17 9.25
N ASN A 434 -6.21 -29.59 8.14
CA ASN A 434 -5.52 -30.33 7.06
C ASN A 434 -6.36 -31.50 6.48
N SER A 435 -7.55 -31.21 5.93
CA SER A 435 -8.39 -32.21 5.26
C SER A 435 -8.82 -31.73 3.88
N ASN A 436 -8.76 -32.63 2.90
CA ASN A 436 -9.23 -32.38 1.55
C ASN A 436 -10.76 -32.32 1.49
N GLY A 437 -11.31 -31.46 0.63
CA GLY A 437 -12.75 -31.29 0.43
C GLY A 437 -13.36 -30.07 1.14
N LEU A 438 -14.57 -30.24 1.68
CA LEU A 438 -15.34 -29.20 2.38
C LEU A 438 -15.10 -29.26 3.89
N VAL A 439 -14.52 -28.20 4.46
CA VAL A 439 -14.21 -28.06 5.89
C VAL A 439 -15.08 -26.97 6.51
N TYR A 440 -15.64 -27.22 7.70
CA TYR A 440 -16.49 -26.27 8.42
C TYR A 440 -15.82 -25.73 9.68
N TYR A 441 -15.89 -24.41 9.88
CA TYR A 441 -15.40 -23.70 11.07
C TYR A 441 -16.57 -23.01 11.79
N TYR A 442 -16.71 -23.23 13.11
CA TYR A 442 -17.77 -22.65 13.94
C TYR A 442 -17.23 -21.68 15.00
N GLY A 443 -17.89 -20.54 15.20
CA GLY A 443 -17.41 -19.46 16.05
C GLY A 443 -18.16 -19.29 17.38
N ALA A 444 -17.53 -19.73 18.48
CA ALA A 444 -17.69 -19.09 19.81
C ALA A 444 -16.35 -19.00 20.58
N THR A 445 -15.32 -19.75 20.16
CA THR A 445 -13.98 -19.73 20.78
C THR A 445 -12.85 -19.38 19.81
N SER A 446 -13.11 -19.41 18.50
CA SER A 446 -12.09 -19.19 17.47
C SER A 446 -12.76 -18.59 16.21
N GLY A 447 -12.79 -17.26 16.08
CA GLY A 447 -13.45 -16.56 14.97
C GLY A 447 -12.62 -16.53 13.68
N LEU A 448 -13.19 -15.96 12.61
CA LEU A 448 -12.40 -15.43 11.50
C LEU A 448 -11.91 -14.04 11.88
N THR A 449 -10.78 -13.63 11.35
CA THR A 449 -10.32 -12.25 11.47
C THR A 449 -9.83 -11.80 10.11
N PHE A 450 -10.39 -10.70 9.62
CA PHE A 450 -9.86 -10.00 8.47
C PHE A 450 -9.15 -8.73 8.95
N THR A 451 -7.93 -8.50 8.48
CA THR A 451 -7.30 -7.18 8.62
C THR A 451 -8.06 -6.20 7.72
N GLY A 452 -8.20 -4.94 8.15
CA GLY A 452 -8.98 -3.91 7.43
C GLY A 452 -10.47 -3.83 7.80
N GLU A 453 -10.97 -4.72 8.67
CA GLU A 453 -12.39 -4.75 9.05
C GLU A 453 -12.84 -3.53 9.91
N ILE A 454 -11.94 -2.99 10.73
CA ILE A 454 -12.30 -2.05 11.80
C ILE A 454 -11.51 -0.72 11.77
N SER A 455 -10.21 -0.69 11.46
CA SER A 455 -9.35 0.50 11.63
C SER A 455 -8.83 1.17 10.35
N ASP A 456 -8.58 0.46 9.25
CA ASP A 456 -8.01 1.03 8.01
C ASP A 456 -9.08 1.43 6.98
N ARG A 457 -9.93 2.40 7.33
CA ARG A 457 -11.07 2.86 6.51
C ARG A 457 -10.77 4.09 5.64
N SER A 458 -9.52 4.39 5.31
CA SER A 458 -9.17 5.43 4.34
C SER A 458 -9.46 4.95 2.91
N GLU A 459 -9.53 5.88 1.95
CA GLU A 459 -10.27 5.85 0.67
C GLU A 459 -9.97 4.71 -0.35
N ASN A 460 -9.19 3.69 0.00
CA ASN A 460 -8.90 2.49 -0.83
C ASN A 460 -9.03 1.18 -0.04
N PHE A 461 -10.23 0.93 0.52
CA PHE A 461 -10.56 -0.17 1.43
C PHE A 461 -10.12 -1.60 0.98
N THR A 462 -10.18 -1.88 -0.31
CA THR A 462 -9.85 -3.20 -0.92
C THR A 462 -8.37 -3.54 -0.87
N ALA A 463 -7.50 -2.54 -0.74
CA ALA A 463 -6.08 -2.75 -0.49
C ALA A 463 -5.91 -3.43 0.88
N SER A 464 -6.37 -2.84 1.98
CA SER A 464 -6.04 -3.32 3.34
C SER A 464 -6.78 -4.60 3.78
N TRP A 465 -7.67 -5.18 2.96
CA TRP A 465 -8.52 -6.30 3.34
C TRP A 465 -7.91 -7.67 3.01
N TYR A 466 -7.50 -8.42 4.05
CA TYR A 466 -7.01 -9.79 3.90
C TYR A 466 -7.41 -10.67 5.08
N LEU A 467 -7.56 -11.97 4.84
CA LEU A 467 -7.80 -12.95 5.89
C LEU A 467 -6.53 -13.12 6.72
N ASP A 468 -6.59 -12.75 8.00
CA ASP A 468 -5.48 -12.90 8.95
C ASP A 468 -5.45 -14.31 9.55
N ASN A 469 -6.59 -14.78 10.06
CA ASN A 469 -6.70 -16.13 10.61
C ASN A 469 -8.12 -16.73 10.49
N ILE A 470 -8.20 -18.06 10.42
CA ILE A 470 -9.46 -18.83 10.50
C ILE A 470 -9.37 -19.71 11.74
N GLY A 471 -10.27 -19.53 12.70
CA GLY A 471 -10.30 -20.42 13.86
C GLY A 471 -9.05 -20.32 14.73
N GLY A 472 -8.40 -19.15 14.78
CA GLY A 472 -7.14 -18.93 15.51
C GLY A 472 -5.91 -19.50 14.80
N ILE A 473 -6.05 -19.93 13.55
CA ILE A 473 -4.98 -20.46 12.72
C ILE A 473 -4.60 -19.38 11.69
N GLY A 474 -3.35 -18.92 11.73
CA GLY A 474 -2.86 -17.91 10.80
C GLY A 474 -2.99 -18.34 9.35
N ASN A 475 -3.41 -17.42 8.48
CA ASN A 475 -3.52 -17.62 7.06
C ASN A 475 -2.13 -17.44 6.40
N GLY A 476 -1.30 -18.49 6.46
CA GLY A 476 0.05 -18.50 5.87
C GLY A 476 0.74 -19.87 5.97
N LEU A 477 0.70 -20.65 4.89
CA LEU A 477 1.19 -22.03 4.86
C LEU A 477 2.71 -22.17 4.81
N VAL A 478 3.42 -21.15 4.32
CA VAL A 478 4.90 -21.12 4.28
C VAL A 478 5.51 -21.16 5.69
N ALA A 479 4.80 -20.60 6.69
CA ALA A 479 5.24 -20.59 8.08
C ALA A 479 4.73 -21.81 8.89
N ASP A 480 3.61 -22.42 8.47
CA ASP A 480 3.05 -23.62 9.10
C ASP A 480 2.29 -24.50 8.08
N SER A 481 3.01 -25.44 7.45
CA SER A 481 2.47 -26.44 6.51
C SER A 481 1.39 -27.38 7.10
N THR A 482 1.04 -27.25 8.39
CA THR A 482 0.03 -28.08 9.06
C THR A 482 -1.26 -27.35 9.43
N SER A 483 -1.34 -26.06 9.09
CA SER A 483 -2.34 -25.11 9.59
C SER A 483 -3.67 -25.13 8.81
N LEU A 484 -3.67 -24.84 7.50
CA LEU A 484 -4.85 -24.73 6.61
C LEU A 484 -4.52 -25.10 5.16
N ASN A 485 -5.03 -26.20 4.60
CA ASN A 485 -4.58 -26.64 3.27
C ASN A 485 -5.42 -26.07 2.12
N GLY A 486 -4.74 -25.45 1.13
CA GLY A 486 -5.22 -25.43 -0.25
C GLY A 486 -5.02 -26.79 -0.93
N PHE A 487 -5.37 -26.90 -2.22
CA PHE A 487 -5.19 -28.14 -3.00
C PHE A 487 -3.74 -28.68 -2.90
N MET A 488 -3.58 -30.00 -2.67
CA MET A 488 -2.29 -30.69 -2.42
C MET A 488 -1.44 -30.10 -1.27
N ASP A 489 -2.10 -29.64 -0.20
CA ASP A 489 -1.47 -29.08 1.02
C ASP A 489 -0.73 -27.74 0.80
N GLY A 490 -0.91 -27.09 -0.36
CA GLY A 490 -0.26 -25.82 -0.74
C GLY A 490 1.08 -25.97 -1.48
N ASP A 491 1.56 -27.20 -1.68
CA ASP A 491 2.76 -27.53 -2.47
C ASP A 491 2.40 -27.60 -3.97
N THR A 492 2.55 -26.49 -4.68
CA THR A 492 2.12 -26.36 -6.08
C THR A 492 3.17 -26.95 -7.04
N ASN A 493 4.43 -27.04 -6.63
CA ASN A 493 5.52 -27.58 -7.45
C ASN A 493 5.75 -29.09 -7.23
N ASN A 494 5.06 -29.68 -6.24
CA ASN A 494 5.04 -31.09 -5.86
C ASN A 494 6.42 -31.62 -5.41
N ASP A 495 7.24 -30.79 -4.78
CA ASP A 495 8.53 -31.18 -4.21
C ASP A 495 8.43 -31.65 -2.74
N ARG A 496 7.22 -31.58 -2.17
CA ARG A 496 6.82 -31.93 -0.79
C ARG A 496 7.30 -30.95 0.26
N VAL A 497 7.63 -29.74 -0.13
CA VAL A 497 7.93 -28.60 0.73
C VAL A 497 6.91 -27.52 0.37
N VAL A 498 6.40 -26.82 1.38
CA VAL A 498 5.61 -25.60 1.16
C VAL A 498 6.52 -24.43 1.47
N ASP A 499 6.97 -23.73 0.44
CA ASP A 499 7.85 -22.57 0.54
C ASP A 499 7.55 -21.51 -0.54
N ALA A 500 8.40 -20.49 -0.65
CA ALA A 500 8.21 -19.41 -1.62
C ALA A 500 8.30 -19.89 -3.09
N ALA A 501 8.87 -21.07 -3.37
CA ALA A 501 8.90 -21.66 -4.70
C ALA A 501 7.55 -22.27 -5.12
N ASP A 502 6.57 -22.32 -4.20
CA ASP A 502 5.19 -22.69 -4.52
C ASP A 502 4.35 -21.51 -5.00
N THR A 503 4.83 -20.29 -4.80
CA THR A 503 4.19 -19.08 -5.31
C THR A 503 4.47 -18.93 -6.80
N GLU A 504 3.43 -18.67 -7.60
CA GLU A 504 3.52 -18.53 -9.08
C GLU A 504 4.08 -19.77 -9.80
N SER A 505 4.18 -20.91 -9.11
CA SER A 505 4.58 -22.14 -9.77
C SER A 505 3.39 -22.74 -10.55
N PRO A 506 3.59 -23.12 -11.82
CA PRO A 506 2.58 -23.88 -12.55
C PRO A 506 2.41 -25.21 -11.84
N PHE A 507 1.17 -25.63 -11.64
CA PHE A 507 0.87 -26.84 -10.87
C PHE A 507 1.53 -28.10 -11.49
N ILE A 508 2.67 -28.57 -10.95
CA ILE A 508 3.41 -29.71 -11.52
C ILE A 508 2.93 -31.02 -10.87
N ALA A 509 1.68 -31.39 -11.11
CA ALA A 509 1.31 -32.78 -11.01
C ALA A 509 1.89 -33.54 -12.20
N ALA A 510 2.88 -34.40 -11.95
CA ALA A 510 3.45 -35.27 -12.99
C ALA A 510 2.53 -36.45 -13.40
N ASP A 511 1.24 -36.51 -13.03
CA ASP A 511 0.48 -37.77 -13.16
C ASP A 511 -1.06 -37.72 -13.36
N ASP A 512 -1.71 -36.56 -13.64
CA ASP A 512 -3.17 -36.55 -13.92
C ASP A 512 -3.54 -36.75 -15.41
N GLY A 513 -2.55 -36.65 -16.31
CA GLY A 513 -2.73 -36.84 -17.75
C GLY A 513 -3.33 -35.60 -18.45
N PRO A 514 -3.41 -35.60 -19.80
CA PRO A 514 -3.75 -34.41 -20.60
C PRO A 514 -5.21 -33.91 -20.50
N GLU A 515 -6.06 -34.58 -19.72
CA GLU A 515 -7.45 -34.18 -19.44
C GLU A 515 -7.68 -33.94 -17.93
N GLY A 516 -6.62 -34.01 -17.12
CA GLY A 516 -6.67 -33.76 -15.68
C GLY A 516 -6.70 -32.26 -15.39
N PHE A 517 -7.35 -31.90 -14.28
CA PHE A 517 -7.57 -30.51 -13.86
C PHE A 517 -6.28 -29.68 -13.86
N ASN A 518 -5.16 -30.28 -13.48
CA ASN A 518 -3.91 -29.56 -13.30
C ASN A 518 -3.28 -29.19 -14.63
N SER A 519 -3.26 -30.13 -15.58
CA SER A 519 -2.78 -29.88 -16.94
C SER A 519 -3.64 -28.86 -17.70
N ASP A 520 -4.94 -28.81 -17.38
CA ASP A 520 -5.97 -28.01 -18.01
C ASP A 520 -5.99 -26.56 -17.49
N VAL A 521 -5.65 -26.34 -16.21
CA VAL A 521 -5.61 -24.99 -15.62
C VAL A 521 -4.18 -24.40 -15.69
N ALA A 522 -3.11 -25.20 -15.56
CA ALA A 522 -1.72 -24.70 -15.53
C ALA A 522 -1.22 -24.08 -16.85
N SER A 523 -1.78 -24.44 -18.01
CA SER A 523 -1.43 -23.78 -19.28
C SER A 523 -1.96 -22.34 -19.38
N ASP A 524 -2.97 -22.01 -18.57
CA ASP A 524 -3.79 -20.82 -18.74
C ASP A 524 -3.46 -19.71 -17.72
N THR A 525 -2.75 -20.02 -16.64
CA THR A 525 -2.63 -19.13 -15.46
C THR A 525 -1.22 -18.67 -15.11
N GLY A 526 -0.17 -19.29 -15.67
CA GLY A 526 1.22 -18.97 -15.32
C GLY A 526 1.65 -19.38 -13.90
N GLY A 527 0.75 -19.88 -13.06
CA GLY A 527 0.99 -20.32 -11.69
C GLY A 527 -0.13 -19.97 -10.71
N TYR A 528 -0.06 -20.48 -9.47
CA TYR A 528 -0.99 -20.15 -8.38
C TYR A 528 -0.23 -19.76 -7.12
N ASP A 529 -0.88 -18.98 -6.26
CA ASP A 529 -0.53 -18.95 -4.85
C ASP A 529 -1.59 -19.77 -4.10
N LEU A 530 -1.23 -21.01 -3.72
CA LEU A 530 -2.03 -21.86 -2.84
C LEU A 530 -1.45 -21.88 -1.42
N THR A 531 -0.49 -21.01 -1.12
CA THR A 531 0.12 -20.90 0.21
C THR A 531 -0.78 -20.15 1.20
N HIS A 532 -1.94 -19.69 0.75
CA HIS A 532 -2.95 -18.96 1.52
C HIS A 532 -4.36 -19.42 1.15
N ILE A 533 -5.32 -19.26 2.08
CA ILE A 533 -6.71 -19.64 1.86
C ILE A 533 -7.51 -18.53 1.18
N GLY A 534 -8.14 -18.87 0.05
CA GLY A 534 -9.03 -18.00 -0.72
C GLY A 534 -8.32 -17.00 -1.63
N ALA A 535 -9.10 -16.19 -2.36
CA ALA A 535 -8.61 -15.00 -3.06
C ALA A 535 -8.41 -13.90 -2.02
N VAL A 536 -7.26 -13.88 -1.39
CA VAL A 536 -6.83 -12.84 -0.47
C VAL A 536 -5.47 -12.35 -0.91
N ARG A 537 -5.00 -11.21 -0.40
CA ARG A 537 -3.56 -10.94 -0.40
C ARG A 537 -2.92 -12.22 0.14
N GLY A 538 -2.14 -12.93 -0.69
CA GLY A 538 -1.24 -13.94 -0.16
C GLY A 538 -0.52 -13.25 0.99
N GLY A 539 -0.39 -13.89 2.15
CA GLY A 539 -0.12 -13.34 3.49
C GLY A 539 1.09 -12.41 3.62
N ALA A 540 1.75 -12.09 2.51
CA ALA A 540 2.49 -10.87 2.26
C ALA A 540 1.67 -9.63 1.92
N VAL A 541 1.76 -8.59 2.75
CA VAL A 541 1.29 -7.22 2.43
C VAL A 541 1.93 -6.62 1.16
N SER A 542 2.86 -7.30 0.47
CA SER A 542 3.45 -6.90 -0.84
C SER A 542 2.53 -7.15 -2.03
N ASN A 543 1.38 -7.73 -1.77
CA ASN A 543 0.37 -8.04 -2.77
C ASN A 543 -0.53 -6.81 -3.00
N THR A 544 -0.19 -6.04 -4.04
CA THR A 544 -0.85 -4.79 -4.49
C THR A 544 -2.01 -5.03 -5.47
N GLN A 545 -2.53 -6.27 -5.55
CA GLN A 545 -3.46 -6.67 -6.63
C GLN A 545 -4.78 -5.92 -6.65
N PHE A 546 -5.17 -5.25 -5.57
CA PHE A 546 -6.35 -4.37 -5.52
C PHE A 546 -5.99 -2.89 -5.34
N ASP A 547 -4.70 -2.54 -5.31
CA ASP A 547 -4.23 -1.21 -4.98
C ASP A 547 -4.34 -0.27 -6.20
N GLY A 548 -4.84 0.93 -5.98
CA GLY A 548 -4.85 2.02 -6.98
C GLY A 548 -5.97 1.97 -8.04
N TRP A 549 -6.58 0.80 -8.28
CA TRP A 549 -7.53 0.66 -9.39
C TRP A 549 -8.99 0.44 -9.00
N THR A 550 -9.26 -0.04 -7.79
CA THR A 550 -10.63 -0.36 -7.34
C THR A 550 -11.35 0.84 -6.72
N VAL A 551 -12.68 0.81 -6.68
CA VAL A 551 -13.55 1.73 -5.93
C VAL A 551 -14.09 1.07 -4.66
N ALA A 552 -14.33 1.86 -3.61
CA ALA A 552 -14.78 1.37 -2.31
C ALA A 552 -16.30 1.49 -2.11
N THR A 553 -16.89 0.63 -1.28
CA THR A 553 -18.23 0.89 -0.71
C THR A 553 -18.14 2.09 0.24
N ALA A 554 -19.18 2.94 0.31
CA ALA A 554 -19.22 4.10 1.20
C ALA A 554 -18.68 3.83 2.62
N SER A 555 -17.96 4.80 3.19
CA SER A 555 -17.16 4.69 4.42
C SER A 555 -17.96 4.36 5.69
N ASP A 556 -19.27 4.57 5.68
CA ASP A 556 -20.23 4.23 6.74
C ASP A 556 -20.88 2.85 6.55
N ALA A 557 -20.84 2.30 5.35
CA ALA A 557 -21.26 0.93 5.04
C ALA A 557 -20.16 -0.08 5.38
N GLY A 558 -19.39 0.13 6.45
CA GLY A 558 -18.21 -0.67 6.82
C GLY A 558 -18.43 -2.19 6.79
N PHE A 559 -17.37 -2.94 6.50
CA PHE A 559 -17.34 -4.41 6.47
C PHE A 559 -17.36 -5.02 7.87
N LEU A 560 -18.02 -4.35 8.82
CA LEU A 560 -18.26 -4.92 10.14
C LEU A 560 -19.08 -6.20 9.94
N VAL A 561 -18.42 -7.35 10.05
CA VAL A 561 -19.11 -8.52 10.53
C VAL A 561 -19.53 -8.14 11.95
N SER A 562 -20.81 -8.29 12.28
CA SER A 562 -21.25 -8.00 13.64
C SER A 562 -20.50 -8.94 14.58
N VAL A 563 -19.46 -8.44 15.24
CA VAL A 563 -18.67 -9.23 16.18
C VAL A 563 -19.63 -9.74 17.25
N ASP A 564 -19.69 -11.05 17.44
CA ASP A 564 -20.50 -11.64 18.50
C ASP A 564 -20.12 -10.97 19.83
N GLU A 565 -21.09 -10.44 20.58
CA GLU A 565 -20.85 -9.90 21.92
C GLU A 565 -20.25 -10.96 22.88
N SER A 566 -20.28 -12.25 22.51
CA SER A 566 -19.59 -13.33 23.22
C SER A 566 -18.09 -13.47 22.86
N LEU A 567 -17.67 -12.94 21.72
CA LEU A 567 -16.26 -12.73 21.36
C LEU A 567 -15.68 -11.48 22.04
N LEU A 568 -16.55 -10.63 22.60
CA LEU A 568 -16.19 -9.61 23.59
C LEU A 568 -16.14 -10.27 24.98
N GLY A 569 -14.98 -10.23 25.61
CA GLY A 569 -14.75 -10.89 26.90
C GLY A 569 -13.28 -10.92 27.27
N ALA A 570 -12.94 -11.58 28.39
CA ALA A 570 -11.57 -11.67 28.83
C ALA A 570 -10.71 -12.49 27.85
N SER A 571 -9.54 -11.96 27.52
CA SER A 571 -8.54 -12.59 26.65
C SER A 571 -8.01 -13.90 27.23
N GLN A 572 -7.66 -14.83 26.34
CA GLN A 572 -7.01 -16.09 26.69
C GLN A 572 -5.49 -15.90 26.69
N CYS A 573 -4.95 -15.42 27.80
CA CYS A 573 -3.53 -15.19 27.96
C CYS A 573 -2.82 -16.38 28.63
N PRO A 574 -1.54 -16.63 28.32
CA PRO A 574 -0.74 -17.59 29.09
C PRO A 574 -0.68 -17.17 30.57
N ALA A 575 -0.74 -18.14 31.47
CA ALA A 575 -0.77 -17.86 32.92
C ALA A 575 0.53 -17.20 33.44
N SER A 576 1.63 -17.37 32.71
CA SER A 576 2.92 -16.72 32.91
C SER A 576 3.73 -16.89 31.63
N LEU A 577 4.60 -15.94 31.32
CA LEU A 577 5.47 -15.99 30.14
C LEU A 577 6.92 -15.75 30.57
N GLY A 578 7.78 -16.77 30.49
CA GLY A 578 9.19 -16.65 30.93
C GLY A 578 9.41 -16.18 32.38
N GLY A 579 8.39 -16.19 33.24
CA GLY A 579 8.43 -15.62 34.60
C GLY A 579 7.92 -14.18 34.71
N ALA A 580 7.64 -13.49 33.59
CA ALA A 580 6.95 -12.21 33.58
C ALA A 580 5.48 -12.36 33.98
N THR A 581 4.90 -11.26 34.45
CA THR A 581 3.49 -11.17 34.81
C THR A 581 2.68 -10.95 33.55
N VAL A 582 1.63 -11.74 33.36
CA VAL A 582 0.68 -11.61 32.25
C VAL A 582 -0.70 -11.36 32.82
N ARG A 583 -1.39 -10.32 32.34
CA ARG A 583 -2.77 -10.00 32.69
C ARG A 583 -3.63 -10.03 31.43
N ALA A 584 -4.71 -10.79 31.46
CA ALA A 584 -5.71 -10.76 30.42
C ALA A 584 -6.50 -9.45 30.49
N LEU A 585 -6.52 -8.73 29.36
CA LEU A 585 -7.42 -7.61 29.14
C LEU A 585 -8.66 -8.09 28.40
N ASP A 586 -9.62 -7.20 28.18
CA ASP A 586 -10.75 -7.50 27.30
C ASP A 586 -10.22 -7.64 25.86
N LYS A 587 -10.76 -8.63 25.14
CA LYS A 587 -10.44 -8.83 23.73
C LYS A 587 -10.76 -7.55 22.94
N ASN A 588 -9.87 -7.19 22.02
CA ASN A 588 -10.08 -6.09 21.10
C ASN A 588 -10.36 -6.66 19.72
N SER A 589 -11.53 -6.35 19.14
CA SER A 589 -11.92 -6.86 17.81
C SER A 589 -11.82 -8.39 17.69
N GLY A 590 -12.16 -9.12 18.75
CA GLY A 590 -12.08 -10.59 18.81
C GLY A 590 -10.67 -11.16 19.09
N ARG A 591 -9.60 -10.37 18.98
CA ARG A 591 -8.23 -10.78 19.30
C ARG A 591 -7.95 -10.78 20.79
N ASN A 592 -7.09 -11.70 21.21
CA ASN A 592 -6.59 -11.71 22.58
C ASN A 592 -5.67 -10.50 22.79
N VAL A 593 -5.90 -9.78 23.88
CA VAL A 593 -5.05 -8.69 24.34
C VAL A 593 -4.46 -9.07 25.70
N CYS A 594 -3.13 -9.16 25.75
CA CYS A 594 -2.41 -9.59 26.94
C CYS A 594 -1.42 -8.52 27.37
N GLU A 595 -1.63 -8.00 28.58
CA GLU A 595 -0.71 -7.05 29.20
C GLU A 595 0.46 -7.78 29.86
N LEU A 596 1.68 -7.29 29.66
CA LEU A 596 2.93 -7.93 30.00
C LEU A 596 3.84 -6.98 30.79
N SER A 597 4.37 -7.45 31.92
CA SER A 597 5.28 -6.65 32.76
C SER A 597 6.26 -7.49 33.57
N GLY A 598 7.39 -6.88 33.95
CA GLY A 598 8.37 -7.43 34.87
C GLY A 598 9.55 -8.13 34.19
N LEU A 599 10.04 -9.20 34.80
CA LEU A 599 11.29 -9.86 34.42
C LEU A 599 11.02 -11.21 33.74
N LEU A 600 11.60 -11.41 32.56
CA LEU A 600 11.78 -12.72 31.95
C LEU A 600 13.03 -13.38 32.54
N SER A 601 12.84 -14.44 33.31
CA SER A 601 13.88 -15.27 33.94
C SER A 601 14.06 -16.64 33.27
N ALA A 602 13.26 -16.92 32.24
CA ALA A 602 13.40 -18.04 31.31
C ALA A 602 12.98 -17.59 29.90
N ASP A 603 13.37 -18.37 28.89
CA ASP A 603 13.00 -18.11 27.49
C ASP A 603 11.49 -17.96 27.32
N ALA A 604 11.10 -17.06 26.43
CA ALA A 604 9.71 -16.69 26.18
C ALA A 604 9.50 -16.41 24.69
N THR A 605 8.27 -16.65 24.24
CA THR A 605 7.83 -16.39 22.87
C THR A 605 6.61 -15.48 22.89
N LEU A 606 6.67 -14.33 22.21
CA LEU A 606 5.49 -13.51 21.89
C LEU A 606 4.96 -13.98 20.54
N THR A 607 3.73 -14.44 20.51
CA THR A 607 3.09 -15.00 19.32
C THR A 607 2.32 -13.93 18.55
N GLY A 608 2.06 -14.18 17.26
CA GLY A 608 1.36 -13.23 16.37
C GLY A 608 -0.17 -13.17 16.55
N ASP A 609 -0.77 -14.13 17.25
CA ASP A 609 -2.22 -14.24 17.50
C ASP A 609 -2.71 -13.44 18.72
N ILE A 610 -1.80 -12.78 19.44
CA ILE A 610 -2.06 -11.98 20.63
C ILE A 610 -1.52 -10.56 20.40
N ASP A 611 -2.34 -9.55 20.71
CA ASP A 611 -1.89 -8.18 20.86
C ASP A 611 -1.27 -8.02 22.27
N TRP A 612 0.03 -7.71 22.30
CA TRP A 612 0.76 -7.58 23.56
C TRP A 612 0.80 -6.11 23.97
N GLN A 613 0.36 -5.82 25.19
CA GLN A 613 0.49 -4.47 25.76
C GLN A 613 1.56 -4.50 26.84
N LEU A 614 2.50 -3.57 26.80
CA LEU A 614 3.44 -3.39 27.90
C LEU A 614 2.74 -2.69 29.07
N GLU A 615 3.26 -2.91 30.27
CA GLU A 615 2.88 -2.16 31.47
C GLU A 615 4.14 -1.96 32.32
N GLY A 616 4.71 -0.76 32.22
CA GLY A 616 6.03 -0.40 32.69
C GLY A 616 7.16 -1.16 31.99
N LEU A 617 8.16 -1.57 32.78
CA LEU A 617 9.34 -2.26 32.27
C LEU A 617 9.06 -3.74 31.99
N LEU A 618 9.34 -4.17 30.76
CA LEU A 618 9.62 -5.56 30.44
C LEU A 618 11.13 -5.77 30.28
N GLN A 619 11.73 -6.52 31.20
CA GLN A 619 13.16 -6.83 31.19
C GLN A 619 13.41 -8.28 30.72
N VAL A 620 14.20 -8.45 29.66
CA VAL A 620 14.64 -9.74 29.15
C VAL A 620 15.95 -10.14 29.85
N GLY A 621 15.85 -11.07 30.78
CA GLY A 621 16.97 -11.59 31.57
C GLY A 621 17.53 -10.63 32.62
N ASP A 622 18.48 -11.13 33.39
CA ASP A 622 19.17 -10.40 34.45
C ASP A 622 20.60 -10.96 34.68
N ALA A 623 21.26 -10.53 35.75
CA ALA A 623 22.62 -10.98 36.06
C ALA A 623 22.71 -12.47 36.42
N GLU A 624 21.58 -13.12 36.72
CA GLU A 624 21.49 -14.53 37.08
C GLU A 624 20.97 -15.42 35.94
N ASN A 625 20.20 -14.85 35.00
CA ASN A 625 19.47 -15.56 33.96
C ASN A 625 19.66 -14.86 32.60
N ASN A 626 20.53 -15.42 31.77
CA ASN A 626 20.62 -15.08 30.35
C ASN A 626 19.54 -15.86 29.60
N VAL A 627 18.60 -15.16 28.97
CA VAL A 627 17.41 -15.77 28.33
C VAL A 627 17.16 -15.18 26.96
N THR A 628 16.34 -15.85 26.16
CA THR A 628 15.92 -15.38 24.83
C THR A 628 14.44 -15.00 24.82
N LEU A 629 14.14 -13.79 24.34
CA LEU A 629 12.80 -13.39 23.94
C LEU A 629 12.67 -13.58 22.43
N THR A 630 11.90 -14.58 22.01
CA THR A 630 11.53 -14.77 20.60
C THR A 630 10.23 -14.01 20.32
N ILE A 631 10.17 -13.28 19.21
CA ILE A 631 8.97 -12.55 18.77
C ILE A 631 8.65 -13.06 17.37
N GLU A 632 7.46 -13.64 17.20
CA GLU A 632 7.02 -14.22 15.93
C GLU A 632 6.60 -13.15 14.91
N SER A 633 6.53 -13.52 13.63
CA SER A 633 6.07 -12.63 12.56
C SER A 633 4.63 -12.16 12.81
N GLY A 634 4.37 -10.88 12.55
CA GLY A 634 3.04 -10.28 12.71
C GLY A 634 2.67 -9.90 14.14
N THR A 635 3.56 -10.14 15.11
CA THR A 635 3.33 -9.74 16.50
C THR A 635 3.23 -8.22 16.63
N ARG A 636 2.19 -7.77 17.36
CA ARG A 636 1.96 -6.37 17.73
C ARG A 636 2.24 -6.18 19.21
N ILE A 637 3.07 -5.20 19.51
CA ILE A 637 3.45 -4.79 20.86
C ILE A 637 3.12 -3.31 20.97
N SER A 638 2.25 -2.93 21.89
CA SER A 638 1.95 -1.53 22.19
C SER A 638 2.45 -1.15 23.58
N GLY A 639 2.77 0.12 23.77
CA GLY A 639 3.02 0.69 25.10
C GLY A 639 2.52 2.13 25.18
N ASP A 640 2.43 2.65 26.39
CA ASP A 640 2.02 4.01 26.66
C ASP A 640 2.97 4.74 27.64
N ASN A 641 2.58 5.95 28.02
CA ASN A 641 3.22 6.76 29.05
C ASN A 641 2.23 7.26 30.11
N ILE A 642 1.09 6.60 30.24
CA ILE A 642 0.01 6.92 31.16
C ILE A 642 0.30 6.19 32.48
N ASP A 643 0.71 6.95 33.49
CA ASP A 643 1.20 6.50 34.81
C ASP A 643 2.68 6.11 34.87
N THR A 644 3.09 5.05 34.16
CA THR A 644 4.51 4.66 34.03
C THR A 644 4.89 4.48 32.58
N THR A 645 6.07 4.98 32.19
CA THR A 645 6.56 4.79 30.84
C THR A 645 6.86 3.32 30.57
N ASP A 646 6.24 2.80 29.51
CA ASP A 646 6.45 1.45 29.03
C ASP A 646 7.71 1.34 28.19
N TYR A 647 8.52 0.30 28.38
CA TYR A 647 9.71 0.06 27.55
C TYR A 647 10.22 -1.38 27.67
N LEU A 648 10.94 -1.82 26.65
CA LEU A 648 11.55 -3.14 26.59
C LEU A 648 13.07 -3.02 26.75
N LEU A 649 13.62 -3.75 27.72
CA LEU A 649 15.06 -3.78 28.01
C LEU A 649 15.60 -5.21 27.90
N VAL A 650 16.54 -5.44 26.99
CA VAL A 650 17.33 -6.67 26.92
C VAL A 650 18.59 -6.51 27.75
N PHE A 651 18.72 -7.30 28.81
CA PHE A 651 19.85 -7.24 29.74
C PHE A 651 21.14 -7.82 29.13
N PRO A 652 22.35 -7.32 29.49
CA PRO A 652 23.62 -7.87 28.99
C PRO A 652 23.74 -9.40 29.09
N GLY A 653 23.98 -10.03 27.94
CA GLY A 653 24.11 -11.49 27.80
C GLY A 653 22.80 -12.23 27.52
N SER A 654 21.65 -11.54 27.58
CA SER A 654 20.36 -12.04 27.07
C SER A 654 20.19 -11.69 25.59
N SER A 655 19.17 -12.27 24.97
CA SER A 655 18.93 -12.25 23.53
C SER A 655 17.49 -11.81 23.23
N ILE A 656 17.31 -11.01 22.18
CA ILE A 656 16.03 -10.79 21.50
C ILE A 656 16.13 -11.34 20.07
N ASP A 657 15.11 -12.08 19.65
CA ASP A 657 15.03 -12.69 18.32
C ASP A 657 13.66 -12.39 17.71
N ALA A 658 13.56 -11.27 17.00
CA ALA A 658 12.33 -10.83 16.35
C ALA A 658 12.33 -11.23 14.88
N ASN A 659 11.45 -12.17 14.54
CA ASN A 659 11.36 -12.84 13.25
C ASN A 659 10.19 -12.29 12.44
N GLY A 660 10.22 -10.99 12.12
CA GLY A 660 9.27 -10.38 11.20
C GLY A 660 9.49 -10.85 9.76
N THR A 661 8.53 -10.53 8.90
CA THR A 661 8.69 -10.69 7.44
C THR A 661 8.17 -9.42 6.76
N GLY A 662 8.57 -9.16 5.51
CA GLY A 662 7.98 -8.06 4.70
C GLY A 662 6.45 -8.12 4.64
N ALA A 663 5.95 -9.34 4.80
CA ALA A 663 4.57 -9.76 4.83
C ALA A 663 3.84 -9.55 6.17
N ARG A 664 4.54 -9.75 7.28
CA ARG A 664 3.98 -9.74 8.63
C ARG A 664 5.07 -9.18 9.55
N PRO A 665 5.30 -7.86 9.52
CA PRO A 665 6.34 -7.26 10.34
C PRO A 665 6.01 -7.37 11.82
N VAL A 666 7.05 -7.32 12.66
CA VAL A 666 6.86 -7.07 14.10
C VAL A 666 6.67 -5.58 14.28
N ARG A 667 5.56 -5.18 14.93
CA ARG A 667 5.25 -3.77 15.19
C ARG A 667 5.32 -3.47 16.69
N MET A 668 6.17 -2.52 17.05
CA MET A 668 6.29 -1.94 18.39
C MET A 668 5.87 -0.47 18.32
N THR A 669 4.69 -0.12 18.80
CA THR A 669 4.05 1.21 18.60
C THR A 669 3.44 1.75 19.89
N SER A 670 2.82 2.93 19.85
CA SER A 670 1.90 3.34 20.91
C SER A 670 0.62 2.50 20.90
N ASP A 671 -0.25 2.72 21.89
CA ASP A 671 -1.58 2.09 21.97
C ASP A 671 -2.65 2.80 21.11
N ASP A 672 -2.26 3.84 20.36
CA ASP A 672 -3.14 4.54 19.45
C ASP A 672 -3.32 3.80 18.12
N THR A 673 -4.31 4.26 17.33
CA THR A 673 -4.66 3.65 16.06
C THR A 673 -4.08 4.38 14.84
N GLU A 674 -3.47 5.55 15.04
CA GLU A 674 -3.10 6.47 13.95
C GLU A 674 -1.58 6.51 13.72
N VAL A 675 -0.75 5.88 14.57
CA VAL A 675 0.72 5.92 14.51
C VAL A 675 1.23 7.37 14.31
N GLU A 676 0.51 8.31 14.94
CA GLU A 676 0.72 9.75 14.88
C GLU A 676 1.11 10.31 16.24
N GLY A 677 2.40 10.39 16.48
CA GLY A 677 2.86 11.00 17.73
C GLY A 677 4.36 10.90 17.86
N ALA A 678 4.86 11.32 19.01
CA ALA A 678 6.24 11.07 19.40
C ALA A 678 6.35 11.09 20.92
N GLY A 679 7.13 10.16 21.47
CA GLY A 679 7.37 10.05 22.91
C GLY A 679 6.17 9.52 23.68
N GLU A 680 5.40 8.63 23.06
CA GLU A 680 4.20 8.03 23.61
C GLU A 680 4.52 6.81 24.47
N TRP A 681 5.64 6.14 24.19
CA TRP A 681 6.23 5.11 25.05
C TRP A 681 7.76 5.22 25.04
N GLY A 682 8.46 4.40 25.83
CA GLY A 682 9.89 4.56 26.14
C GLY A 682 10.87 4.02 25.11
N GLY A 683 10.49 3.03 24.30
CA GLY A 683 11.35 2.45 23.25
C GLY A 683 11.98 1.10 23.57
N LEU A 684 12.85 0.64 22.66
CA LEU A 684 13.56 -0.63 22.71
C LEU A 684 15.04 -0.42 23.07
N PHE A 685 15.51 -1.11 24.11
CA PHE A 685 16.87 -1.00 24.63
C PHE A 685 17.56 -2.37 24.62
N VAL A 686 18.65 -2.50 23.88
CA VAL A 686 19.48 -3.71 23.84
C VAL A 686 20.84 -3.42 24.43
N TYR A 687 21.14 -4.04 25.57
CA TYR A 687 22.40 -3.85 26.28
C TYR A 687 23.35 -5.03 26.11
N GLY A 688 24.63 -4.72 26.02
CA GLY A 688 25.74 -5.65 26.13
C GLY A 688 26.72 -5.27 27.23
N TYR A 689 27.82 -6.00 27.33
CA TYR A 689 28.77 -5.83 28.43
C TYR A 689 29.75 -4.68 28.24
N ASN A 690 29.98 -4.22 27.00
CA ASN A 690 30.96 -3.16 26.75
C ASN A 690 30.51 -1.81 27.35
N GLY A 691 31.43 -1.09 28.00
CA GLY A 691 31.12 0.16 28.73
C GLY A 691 30.64 0.00 30.18
N LEU A 692 30.46 -1.24 30.67
CA LEU A 692 29.99 -1.53 32.03
C LEU A 692 31.18 -1.84 32.99
N PRO A 693 31.32 -1.17 34.17
CA PRO A 693 32.50 -1.31 35.04
C PRO A 693 32.67 -2.63 35.80
N SER A 694 31.58 -3.33 36.12
CA SER A 694 31.54 -4.48 37.01
C SER A 694 30.76 -5.68 36.47
N LEU A 695 29.96 -5.52 35.41
CA LEU A 695 29.39 -6.62 34.64
C LEU A 695 30.36 -7.09 33.53
N ALA A 696 30.45 -8.41 33.35
CA ALA A 696 31.22 -9.03 32.28
C ALA A 696 30.62 -10.40 31.93
N GLY A 697 30.61 -10.74 30.65
CA GLY A 697 30.08 -11.99 30.14
C GLY A 697 30.17 -12.05 28.61
N ASP A 698 29.58 -13.08 28.03
CA ASP A 698 29.48 -13.27 26.59
C ASP A 698 28.16 -12.65 26.10
N GLN A 699 28.19 -11.92 24.98
CA GLN A 699 27.01 -11.27 24.42
C GLN A 699 25.96 -12.30 23.93
N GLY A 700 24.68 -12.00 24.14
CA GLY A 700 23.59 -12.76 23.53
C GLY A 700 23.46 -12.43 22.04
N ALA A 701 23.01 -13.40 21.24
CA ALA A 701 22.72 -13.13 19.83
C ALA A 701 21.41 -12.33 19.74
N ASN A 702 21.47 -11.10 19.25
CA ASN A 702 20.29 -10.26 19.10
C ASN A 702 19.99 -10.09 17.62
N SER A 703 18.77 -10.43 17.20
CA SER A 703 18.33 -10.34 15.81
C SER A 703 17.01 -9.59 15.75
N LEU A 704 16.94 -8.54 14.93
CA LEU A 704 15.69 -7.90 14.53
C LEU A 704 15.59 -7.96 13.01
N ASP A 705 14.57 -8.65 12.50
CA ASP A 705 14.29 -8.74 11.07
C ASP A 705 12.84 -8.28 10.79
N TYR A 706 12.67 -7.33 9.86
CA TYR A 706 11.38 -6.69 9.54
C TYR A 706 10.63 -6.17 10.79
N VAL A 707 11.25 -5.19 11.47
CA VAL A 707 10.74 -4.62 12.73
C VAL A 707 10.46 -3.12 12.57
N VAL A 708 9.29 -2.68 13.03
CA VAL A 708 8.95 -1.26 13.16
C VAL A 708 8.91 -0.88 14.63
N VAL A 709 9.66 0.16 15.00
CA VAL A 709 9.60 0.82 16.30
C VAL A 709 9.16 2.27 16.08
N ALA A 710 7.91 2.59 16.44
CA ALA A 710 7.29 3.88 16.18
C ALA A 710 6.98 4.64 17.46
N GLU A 711 7.03 5.97 17.41
CA GLU A 711 6.46 6.91 18.40
C GLU A 711 7.05 6.84 19.81
N ALA A 712 8.18 6.15 19.97
CA ALA A 712 8.88 6.08 21.23
C ALA A 712 9.65 7.39 21.56
N GLY A 713 10.26 7.40 22.73
CA GLY A 713 11.07 8.49 23.25
C GLY A 713 10.45 9.25 24.43
N ALA A 714 9.46 8.67 25.09
CA ALA A 714 9.02 9.13 26.40
C ALA A 714 10.22 9.05 27.37
N PRO A 715 10.48 10.09 28.18
CA PRO A 715 11.62 10.07 29.09
C PRO A 715 11.59 8.94 30.09
N MET A 716 12.62 8.11 30.06
CA MET A 716 12.82 7.02 31.01
C MET A 716 14.25 7.04 31.56
N THR A 717 14.48 6.34 32.68
CA THR A 717 15.82 6.22 33.28
C THR A 717 16.22 4.75 33.46
N ILE A 718 17.30 4.33 32.80
CA ILE A 718 17.90 3.00 32.98
C ILE A 718 19.07 3.14 33.95
N THR A 719 19.06 2.30 34.99
CA THR A 719 20.21 2.15 35.89
C THR A 719 20.78 0.75 35.76
N LEU A 720 21.95 0.64 35.16
CA LEU A 720 22.65 -0.62 34.95
C LEU A 720 24.10 -0.49 35.42
N ASP A 721 24.58 -1.48 36.16
CA ASP A 721 25.94 -1.50 36.70
C ASP A 721 26.35 -0.24 37.49
N GLY A 722 25.39 0.35 38.21
CA GLY A 722 25.59 1.59 38.97
C GLY A 722 25.75 2.86 38.11
N GLN A 723 25.64 2.74 36.79
CA GLN A 723 25.50 3.86 35.86
C GLN A 723 24.01 4.16 35.65
N THR A 724 23.64 5.44 35.61
CA THR A 724 22.27 5.89 35.42
C THR A 724 22.22 6.85 34.24
N THR A 725 21.40 6.54 33.24
CA THR A 725 21.25 7.33 32.00
C THR A 725 19.76 7.57 31.74
N GLU A 726 19.42 8.81 31.36
CA GLU A 726 18.09 9.17 30.84
C GLU A 726 18.09 9.01 29.31
N TYR A 727 17.04 8.40 28.77
CA TYR A 727 16.85 8.18 27.33
C TYR A 727 15.48 8.69 26.88
N ARG A 728 15.40 9.06 25.60
CA ARG A 728 14.25 9.60 24.84
C ARG A 728 14.28 9.14 23.37
N GLU A 729 14.86 7.98 23.10
CA GLU A 729 15.12 7.46 21.75
C GLU A 729 14.21 6.27 21.44
N ASN A 730 13.98 5.96 20.16
CA ASN A 730 13.18 4.78 19.79
C ASN A 730 13.95 3.48 20.04
N ILE A 731 15.19 3.42 19.53
CA ILE A 731 16.03 2.23 19.61
C ILE A 731 17.39 2.63 20.18
N VAL A 732 17.83 1.92 21.22
CA VAL A 732 19.16 2.10 21.81
C VAL A 732 19.92 0.78 21.83
N LEU A 733 21.12 0.79 21.25
CA LEU A 733 22.09 -0.29 21.31
C LEU A 733 23.27 0.17 22.18
N ASN A 734 23.52 -0.46 23.32
CA ASN A 734 24.60 -0.04 24.21
C ASN A 734 25.47 -1.21 24.66
N GLY A 735 26.74 -1.22 24.28
CA GLY A 735 27.65 -2.26 24.75
C GLY A 735 27.63 -3.54 23.93
N VAL A 736 26.91 -3.57 22.81
CA VAL A 736 26.65 -4.76 21.99
C VAL A 736 27.78 -5.04 21.00
N ASP A 737 27.94 -6.29 20.60
CA ASP A 737 28.95 -6.71 19.63
C ASP A 737 28.36 -7.17 18.28
N GLN A 738 29.18 -7.80 17.43
CA GLN A 738 28.81 -8.29 16.10
C GLN A 738 27.73 -9.38 16.11
N SER A 739 27.42 -10.00 17.25
CA SER A 739 26.27 -10.92 17.37
C SER A 739 24.93 -10.20 17.46
N THR A 740 24.93 -8.86 17.50
CA THR A 740 23.72 -8.04 17.36
C THR A 740 23.57 -7.61 15.90
N LYS A 741 22.52 -8.12 15.24
CA LYS A 741 22.19 -7.91 13.83
C LYS A 741 20.80 -7.29 13.70
N LEU A 742 20.70 -6.21 12.94
CA LEU A 742 19.42 -5.59 12.57
C LEU A 742 19.31 -5.57 11.04
N SER A 743 18.22 -6.10 10.51
CA SER A 743 17.91 -6.12 9.08
C SER A 743 16.47 -5.65 8.87
N PHE A 744 16.24 -4.74 7.92
CA PHE A 744 14.90 -4.21 7.65
C PHE A 744 14.22 -3.67 8.92
N VAL A 745 14.84 -2.66 9.54
CA VAL A 745 14.32 -2.06 10.78
C VAL A 745 13.97 -0.60 10.55
N GLN A 746 12.75 -0.21 10.91
CA GLN A 746 12.28 1.16 10.85
C GLN A 746 12.17 1.77 12.25
N SER A 747 12.75 2.95 12.43
CA SER A 747 12.43 3.89 13.49
C SER A 747 11.50 4.97 12.92
N HIS A 748 10.31 5.14 13.52
CA HIS A 748 9.32 6.13 13.08
C HIS A 748 8.96 7.11 14.19
N ASN A 749 8.91 8.40 13.86
CA ASN A 749 8.51 9.52 14.74
C ASN A 749 9.10 9.47 16.15
N ALA A 750 10.42 9.28 16.26
CA ALA A 750 11.09 9.31 17.56
C ALA A 750 11.04 10.71 18.18
N ALA A 751 10.75 10.81 19.48
CA ALA A 751 10.74 12.09 20.20
C ALA A 751 12.10 12.82 20.14
N ARG A 752 13.19 12.05 20.05
CA ARG A 752 14.55 12.57 19.95
C ARG A 752 15.30 11.91 18.80
N ASP A 753 16.08 10.89 19.07
CA ASP A 753 16.91 10.24 18.05
C ASP A 753 16.27 8.92 17.59
N GLY A 754 16.35 8.63 16.28
CA GLY A 754 15.74 7.44 15.70
C GLY A 754 16.41 6.15 16.18
N LEU A 755 17.73 6.09 16.03
CA LEU A 755 18.59 5.00 16.51
C LEU A 755 19.81 5.60 17.22
N GLN A 756 20.15 5.07 18.40
CA GLN A 756 21.29 5.51 19.20
C GLN A 756 22.21 4.34 19.56
N ILE A 757 23.49 4.44 19.20
CA ILE A 757 24.50 3.39 19.43
C ILE A 757 25.57 3.89 20.41
N HIS A 758 25.84 3.11 21.44
CA HIS A 758 26.92 3.35 22.39
C HIS A 758 27.84 2.13 22.46
N ASN A 759 29.15 2.34 22.45
CA ASN A 759 30.17 1.35 22.82
C ASN A 759 29.98 -0.02 22.16
N GLY A 760 30.31 -0.19 20.88
CA GLY A 760 30.06 -1.49 20.27
C GLY A 760 30.35 -1.59 18.79
N ASN A 761 30.09 -2.76 18.24
CA ASN A 761 30.24 -3.06 16.83
C ASN A 761 29.10 -3.94 16.25
N PRO A 762 27.82 -3.55 16.41
CA PRO A 762 26.70 -4.26 15.78
C PRO A 762 26.78 -4.20 14.24
N ARG A 763 26.01 -5.09 13.58
CA ARG A 763 25.88 -5.16 12.12
C ARG A 763 24.45 -4.76 11.71
N LEU A 764 24.31 -3.67 10.98
CA LEU A 764 23.01 -3.11 10.58
C LEU A 764 22.88 -3.12 9.06
N SER A 765 21.72 -3.54 8.54
CA SER A 765 21.38 -3.47 7.12
C SER A 765 19.93 -3.02 6.92
N TRP A 766 19.67 -2.20 5.90
CA TRP A 766 18.31 -1.70 5.58
C TRP A 766 17.62 -1.04 6.77
N ILE A 767 18.28 -0.02 7.31
CA ILE A 767 17.74 0.77 8.43
C ILE A 767 17.04 2.00 7.89
N VAL A 768 15.81 2.24 8.33
CA VAL A 768 15.02 3.41 7.95
C VAL A 768 14.72 4.24 9.19
N SER A 769 15.07 5.51 9.18
CA SER A 769 14.68 6.47 10.22
C SER A 769 13.81 7.55 9.61
N THR A 770 12.56 7.60 10.03
CA THR A 770 11.56 8.55 9.53
C THR A 770 11.06 9.40 10.68
N GLY A 771 11.05 10.71 10.51
CA GLY A 771 10.37 11.60 11.45
C GLY A 771 11.08 11.82 12.79
N SER A 772 12.35 11.46 12.94
CA SER A 772 13.10 11.71 14.19
C SER A 772 13.14 13.21 14.53
N GLY A 773 12.82 13.56 15.78
CA GLY A 773 12.79 14.94 16.27
C GLY A 773 14.17 15.62 16.33
N ARG A 774 15.24 14.83 16.44
CA ARG A 774 16.64 15.26 16.42
C ARG A 774 17.43 14.44 15.41
N ASP A 775 18.24 13.47 15.82
CA ASP A 775 19.18 12.81 14.93
C ASP A 775 18.58 11.50 14.36
N GLY A 776 18.80 11.20 13.08
CA GLY A 776 18.33 9.93 12.50
C GLY A 776 19.10 8.75 13.08
N LEU A 777 20.42 8.79 12.93
CA LEU A 777 21.37 7.92 13.61
C LEU A 777 22.28 8.75 14.51
N TRP A 778 22.38 8.39 15.78
CA TRP A 778 23.36 8.93 16.70
C TRP A 778 24.31 7.81 17.15
N TYR A 779 25.61 8.06 17.22
CA TYR A 779 26.54 7.08 17.78
C TYR A 779 27.65 7.68 18.64
N ARG A 780 28.16 6.87 19.61
CA ARG A 780 29.39 7.13 20.35
C ARG A 780 30.19 5.85 20.59
N ASN A 781 31.49 5.87 20.29
CA ASN A 781 32.43 4.73 20.39
C ASN A 781 31.94 3.53 19.57
N PHE A 782 31.59 3.76 18.30
CA PHE A 782 30.98 2.77 17.40
C PHE A 782 31.98 2.31 16.34
N ASN A 783 32.15 1.00 16.19
CA ASN A 783 33.10 0.36 15.28
C ASN A 783 32.45 -0.75 14.43
N GLY A 784 31.13 -0.72 14.29
CA GLY A 784 30.36 -1.73 13.56
C GLY A 784 30.13 -1.37 12.08
N LEU A 785 29.14 -2.04 11.50
CA LEU A 785 28.74 -1.89 10.10
C LEU A 785 27.33 -1.30 10.01
N VAL A 786 27.14 -0.34 9.10
CA VAL A 786 25.83 0.09 8.62
C VAL A 786 25.80 -0.02 7.09
N LYS A 787 24.96 -0.89 6.55
CA LYS A 787 24.69 -0.99 5.11
C LYS A 787 23.28 -0.51 4.84
N ASP A 788 23.06 0.29 3.80
CA ASP A 788 21.71 0.71 3.37
C ASP A 788 20.95 1.44 4.51
N LEU A 789 21.35 2.67 4.81
CA LEU A 789 20.67 3.54 5.79
C LEU A 789 19.90 4.65 5.06
N MET A 790 18.63 4.83 5.43
CA MET A 790 17.79 5.90 4.93
C MET A 790 17.27 6.74 6.09
N VAL A 791 17.56 8.04 6.10
CA VAL A 791 17.06 8.99 7.09
C VAL A 791 16.24 10.07 6.40
N ILE A 792 15.01 10.24 6.85
CA ILE A 792 14.09 11.28 6.38
C ILE A 792 13.49 11.98 7.59
N HIS A 793 13.87 13.23 7.82
CA HIS A 793 13.27 14.02 8.89
C HIS A 793 11.85 14.49 8.54
N HIS A 794 11.12 15.01 9.52
CA HIS A 794 9.91 15.80 9.26
C HIS A 794 10.27 17.20 8.71
N ARG A 795 9.30 17.96 8.20
CA ARG A 795 9.53 19.38 7.91
C ARG A 795 9.84 20.13 9.21
N ASP A 796 10.97 20.84 9.24
CA ASP A 796 11.28 21.76 10.33
C ASP A 796 10.59 23.11 10.05
N SER A 797 9.70 23.50 10.95
CA SER A 797 8.95 24.76 10.88
C SER A 797 9.47 25.83 11.84
N ASP A 798 10.38 25.49 12.77
CA ASP A 798 10.76 26.40 13.86
C ASP A 798 12.28 26.56 14.08
N GLY A 799 13.12 25.78 13.38
CA GLY A 799 14.58 25.91 13.42
C GLY A 799 15.23 25.46 14.73
N SER A 800 14.47 24.83 15.64
CA SER A 800 14.85 24.85 17.07
C SER A 800 15.53 23.60 17.62
N SER A 801 15.52 22.44 16.93
CA SER A 801 15.86 21.16 17.57
C SER A 801 17.30 20.66 17.38
N GLY A 802 18.05 21.21 16.42
CA GLY A 802 19.40 20.74 16.09
C GLY A 802 19.44 19.26 15.73
N ARG A 803 19.20 19.00 14.44
CA ARG A 803 18.98 17.66 13.87
C ARG A 803 20.07 17.29 12.88
N SER A 804 20.50 16.03 12.90
CA SER A 804 21.46 15.52 11.93
C SER A 804 20.96 14.25 11.30
N GLY A 805 21.32 14.03 10.03
CA GLY A 805 21.15 12.70 9.44
C GLY A 805 21.94 11.66 10.26
N ILE A 806 23.23 11.93 10.46
CA ILE A 806 24.12 11.16 11.33
C ILE A 806 24.85 12.09 12.31
N TYR A 807 24.77 11.78 13.60
CA TYR A 807 25.57 12.38 14.66
C TYR A 807 26.70 11.44 15.07
N ALA A 808 27.92 11.82 14.74
CA ALA A 808 29.15 11.13 15.05
C ALA A 808 29.80 11.68 16.32
N SER A 809 30.15 10.79 17.25
CA SER A 809 30.77 11.13 18.52
C SER A 809 31.76 10.06 18.97
N GLU A 810 32.72 10.45 19.80
CA GLU A 810 33.55 9.51 20.53
C GLU A 810 34.00 10.06 21.88
N THR A 811 34.50 9.19 22.75
CA THR A 811 34.94 9.59 24.09
C THR A 811 36.39 10.07 24.06
N LEU A 812 37.24 9.34 23.34
CA LEU A 812 38.62 9.67 23.04
C LEU A 812 38.83 9.51 21.54
N GLU A 813 39.79 10.28 21.00
CA GLU A 813 40.28 10.16 19.62
C GLU A 813 40.60 8.68 19.28
N GLY A 814 39.99 8.16 18.21
CA GLY A 814 40.16 6.79 17.73
C GLY A 814 39.32 5.72 18.44
N ASP A 815 38.33 6.09 19.26
CA ASP A 815 37.38 5.13 19.86
C ASP A 815 36.25 4.74 18.88
N SER A 816 36.00 5.54 17.85
CA SER A 816 35.00 5.29 16.78
C SER A 816 35.65 5.20 15.41
N ASN A 817 35.48 4.09 14.70
CA ASN A 817 35.81 3.94 13.28
C ASN A 817 34.78 3.06 12.54
N PRO A 818 33.52 3.51 12.43
CA PRO A 818 32.46 2.71 11.85
C PRO A 818 32.56 2.63 10.32
N LEU A 819 32.17 1.48 9.76
CA LEU A 819 32.00 1.29 8.33
C LEU A 819 30.53 1.53 7.96
N MET A 820 30.28 2.47 7.06
CA MET A 820 28.95 2.85 6.62
C MET A 820 28.93 2.95 5.09
N VAL A 821 28.03 2.21 4.45
CA VAL A 821 27.95 2.15 2.98
C VAL A 821 26.48 2.24 2.54
N ASN A 822 26.23 2.93 1.42
CA ASN A 822 24.89 3.17 0.87
C ASN A 822 24.01 3.92 1.86
N ILE A 823 24.17 5.24 1.94
CA ILE A 823 23.49 6.07 2.93
C ILE A 823 22.71 7.17 2.23
N THR A 824 21.46 7.39 2.60
CA THR A 824 20.62 8.50 2.11
C THR A 824 20.12 9.32 3.29
N LEU A 825 20.46 10.61 3.34
CA LEU A 825 20.10 11.54 4.42
C LEU A 825 19.33 12.73 3.87
N ILE A 826 18.12 12.95 4.39
CA ILE A 826 17.20 13.99 3.89
C ILE A 826 16.69 14.86 5.04
N GLY A 827 17.04 16.15 5.00
CA GLY A 827 16.71 17.13 6.06
C GLY A 827 15.28 17.68 5.99
N ARG A 828 14.77 18.01 4.80
CA ARG A 828 13.47 18.69 4.59
C ARG A 828 13.39 20.10 5.20
N ASP A 829 14.42 20.92 5.02
CA ASP A 829 14.31 22.36 5.28
C ASP A 829 13.41 23.04 4.24
N SER A 830 12.65 24.06 4.66
CA SER A 830 11.74 24.83 3.81
C SER A 830 11.94 26.34 3.90
N SER A 831 12.84 26.79 4.78
CA SER A 831 12.96 28.20 5.18
C SER A 831 13.70 29.07 4.16
N SER A 832 14.52 28.50 3.26
CA SER A 832 15.30 29.24 2.25
C SER A 832 16.24 30.33 2.82
N GLU A 833 16.49 30.34 4.13
CA GLU A 833 17.38 31.30 4.79
C GLU A 833 18.77 30.68 4.98
N THR A 834 19.83 31.49 4.82
CA THR A 834 21.17 31.07 5.21
C THR A 834 21.19 30.80 6.71
N ALA A 835 21.57 29.60 7.09
CA ALA A 835 21.64 29.17 8.47
C ALA A 835 22.52 30.12 9.31
N GLY A 836 22.08 30.48 10.51
CA GLY A 836 22.93 31.17 11.48
C GLY A 836 24.00 30.24 12.06
N GLU A 837 25.05 30.80 12.67
CA GLU A 837 26.13 30.01 13.34
C GLU A 837 25.58 29.02 14.40
N ASP A 838 24.40 29.33 14.98
CA ASP A 838 23.74 28.52 16.02
C ASP A 838 22.79 27.45 15.45
N ASP A 839 22.47 27.49 14.16
CA ASP A 839 21.66 26.44 13.53
C ASP A 839 22.49 25.14 13.50
N THR A 840 21.85 24.00 13.70
CA THR A 840 22.53 22.70 13.89
C THR A 840 21.92 21.61 13.00
N GLU A 841 21.25 22.01 11.93
CA GLU A 841 20.63 21.11 10.94
C GLU A 841 21.60 20.73 9.82
N VAL A 842 22.17 19.52 9.84
CA VAL A 842 23.24 19.09 8.92
C VAL A 842 23.13 17.61 8.53
N GLY A 843 23.62 17.21 7.36
CA GLY A 843 23.68 15.79 7.00
C GLY A 843 24.52 14.97 7.97
N LEU A 844 25.81 15.31 8.09
CA LEU A 844 26.78 14.64 8.95
C LEU A 844 27.31 15.61 10.02
N LEU A 845 27.13 15.30 11.30
CA LEU A 845 27.70 16.07 12.40
C LEU A 845 28.84 15.29 13.06
N PHE A 846 30.08 15.73 12.87
CA PHE A 846 31.26 15.26 13.60
C PHE A 846 31.45 16.07 14.87
N SER A 847 31.27 15.42 16.01
CA SER A 847 31.31 16.03 17.34
C SER A 847 32.23 15.25 18.28
N ASP A 848 32.45 15.77 19.49
CA ASP A 848 33.13 15.08 20.60
C ASP A 848 34.38 14.28 20.18
N ASN A 849 35.46 14.97 19.79
CA ASN A 849 36.76 14.39 19.42
C ASN A 849 36.82 13.55 18.14
N THR A 850 35.71 13.35 17.41
CA THR A 850 35.68 12.48 16.22
C THR A 850 36.85 12.76 15.27
N ASP A 851 37.66 11.73 15.01
CA ASP A 851 38.81 11.77 14.09
C ASP A 851 38.76 10.75 12.94
N GLN A 852 37.90 9.72 13.07
CA GLN A 852 37.85 8.58 12.15
C GLN A 852 36.42 8.21 11.72
N VAL A 853 36.28 7.85 10.45
CA VAL A 853 35.06 7.28 9.87
C VAL A 853 35.40 6.55 8.57
N ARG A 854 34.61 5.53 8.19
CA ARG A 854 34.70 4.87 6.89
C ARG A 854 33.33 4.93 6.21
N LEU A 855 33.12 5.96 5.39
CA LEU A 855 31.86 6.23 4.70
C LEU A 855 32.02 6.13 3.19
N ALA A 856 31.14 5.37 2.54
CA ALA A 856 31.11 5.16 1.10
C ALA A 856 29.68 5.29 0.56
N ASN A 857 29.52 5.89 -0.63
CA ASN A 857 28.24 6.03 -1.33
C ASN A 857 27.15 6.70 -0.47
N VAL A 858 27.26 8.02 -0.27
CA VAL A 858 26.39 8.79 0.62
C VAL A 858 25.68 9.89 -0.15
N LEU A 859 24.35 9.90 -0.11
CA LEU A 859 23.50 10.99 -0.56
C LEU A 859 23.09 11.87 0.62
N ILE A 860 23.31 13.18 0.52
CA ILE A 860 22.87 14.18 1.50
C ILE A 860 22.08 15.25 0.78
N ALA A 861 20.84 15.47 1.20
CA ALA A 861 19.95 16.42 0.56
C ALA A 861 19.17 17.29 1.56
N ASN A 862 18.99 18.55 1.19
CA ASN A 862 18.05 19.49 1.80
C ASN A 862 18.16 19.64 3.34
N PHE A 863 19.39 19.65 3.85
CA PHE A 863 19.73 20.16 5.18
C PHE A 863 20.13 21.63 5.10
N ARG A 864 19.78 22.42 6.12
CA ARG A 864 20.02 23.88 6.16
C ARG A 864 21.50 24.26 6.18
N HIS A 865 22.35 23.54 6.93
CA HIS A 865 23.82 23.68 6.96
C HIS A 865 24.56 22.75 6.00
N GLY A 866 23.83 22.14 5.06
CA GLY A 866 24.41 21.29 4.01
C GLY A 866 25.00 19.97 4.50
N CYS A 867 26.21 19.65 4.04
CA CYS A 867 26.71 18.28 3.98
C CYS A 867 27.25 17.80 5.33
N TYR A 868 28.19 18.55 5.89
CA TYR A 868 28.81 18.16 7.15
C TYR A 868 29.18 19.34 8.05
N ARG A 869 29.30 19.04 9.34
CA ARG A 869 29.78 19.98 10.36
C ARG A 869 30.83 19.30 11.23
N ALA A 870 31.92 20.00 11.52
CA ALA A 870 32.92 19.61 12.51
C ALA A 870 32.86 20.58 13.70
N ASP A 871 32.35 20.13 14.85
CA ASP A 871 32.26 20.93 16.08
C ASP A 871 33.60 20.96 16.84
N THR A 872 33.72 21.85 17.83
CA THR A 872 34.87 22.41 18.56
C THR A 872 35.93 21.45 19.12
N SER A 873 35.78 20.14 18.93
CA SER A 873 36.77 19.14 19.32
C SER A 873 37.10 18.11 18.23
N ALA A 874 36.41 18.09 17.09
CA ALA A 874 36.67 17.14 16.00
C ALA A 874 38.00 17.44 15.28
N ASP A 875 38.72 16.40 14.87
CA ASP A 875 39.94 16.47 14.05
C ASP A 875 39.85 15.54 12.84
N LEU A 876 39.32 16.06 11.73
CA LEU A 876 39.11 15.28 10.52
C LEU A 876 40.35 15.24 9.60
N SER A 877 41.54 15.65 10.09
CA SER A 877 42.75 15.73 9.26
C SER A 877 43.26 14.37 8.76
N LEU A 878 42.82 13.28 9.39
CA LEU A 878 43.17 11.90 9.04
C LEU A 878 42.14 11.21 8.12
N VAL A 879 40.98 11.83 7.88
CA VAL A 879 39.94 11.28 7.00
C VAL A 879 40.33 11.57 5.55
N GLY A 880 40.68 10.51 4.80
CA GLY A 880 40.95 10.62 3.36
C GLY A 880 39.67 10.79 2.55
N THR A 881 39.73 11.49 1.42
CA THR A 881 38.59 11.60 0.47
C THR A 881 38.77 10.78 -0.79
N THR A 882 39.62 9.77 -0.73
CA THR A 882 39.85 8.79 -1.77
C THR A 882 40.07 7.45 -1.10
N LEU A 883 39.47 6.39 -1.63
CA LEU A 883 39.76 5.03 -1.22
C LEU A 883 41.18 4.62 -1.65
N GLU A 884 42.18 4.85 -0.79
CA GLU A 884 43.51 4.24 -0.93
C GLU A 884 43.58 2.92 -0.14
N GLU A 885 44.30 1.93 -0.68
CA GLU A 885 44.42 0.53 -0.22
C GLU A 885 44.84 0.36 1.27
N ASP A 886 45.37 1.42 1.91
CA ASP A 886 45.84 1.41 3.31
C ASP A 886 45.23 2.54 4.17
N SER A 887 44.18 3.23 3.71
CA SER A 887 43.58 4.35 4.44
C SER A 887 42.75 3.85 5.63
N PRO A 888 43.15 4.14 6.89
CA PRO A 888 42.41 3.67 8.07
C PRO A 888 41.06 4.39 8.28
N SER A 889 40.81 5.48 7.54
CA SER A 889 39.66 6.37 7.64
C SER A 889 39.43 7.05 6.29
N PHE A 890 38.20 7.05 5.79
CA PHE A 890 37.85 7.67 4.51
C PHE A 890 36.39 8.13 4.43
N LEU A 891 36.15 9.08 3.54
CA LEU A 891 34.86 9.59 3.13
C LEU A 891 34.87 9.69 1.59
N ASP A 892 34.25 8.75 0.89
CA ASP A 892 34.30 8.67 -0.58
C ASP A 892 32.91 8.46 -1.18
N GLY A 893 32.69 8.94 -2.41
CA GLY A 893 31.37 8.88 -3.06
C GLY A 893 30.29 9.65 -2.31
N VAL A 894 30.60 10.83 -1.75
CA VAL A 894 29.62 11.65 -1.03
C VAL A 894 29.03 12.70 -1.96
N HIS A 895 27.74 12.58 -2.23
CA HIS A 895 26.96 13.47 -3.05
C HIS A 895 26.07 14.34 -2.17
N CYS A 896 26.35 15.63 -2.16
CA CYS A 896 25.64 16.57 -1.33
C CYS A 896 24.95 17.62 -2.16
N SER A 897 23.71 17.96 -1.79
CA SER A 897 22.87 18.81 -2.62
C SER A 897 21.95 19.68 -1.78
N HIS A 898 21.72 20.91 -2.24
CA HIS A 898 20.91 21.90 -1.54
C HIS A 898 20.06 22.71 -2.52
N GLU A 899 18.75 22.72 -2.33
CA GLU A 899 17.79 23.26 -3.30
C GLU A 899 17.66 24.80 -3.29
N ALA A 900 18.05 25.47 -2.19
CA ALA A 900 17.74 26.88 -1.98
C ALA A 900 18.91 27.86 -2.26
N GLY A 901 19.80 27.56 -3.20
CA GLY A 901 20.73 28.55 -3.76
C GLY A 901 21.79 29.12 -2.79
N GLY A 902 22.08 28.42 -1.68
CA GLY A 902 23.25 28.72 -0.85
C GLY A 902 24.55 28.67 -1.67
N GLY A 903 25.47 29.59 -1.41
CA GLY A 903 26.82 29.51 -1.98
C GLY A 903 27.54 28.25 -1.52
N SER A 904 28.69 27.92 -2.14
CA SER A 904 29.58 26.83 -1.70
C SER A 904 30.00 26.91 -0.23
N ASP A 905 29.81 28.06 0.41
CA ASP A 905 30.07 28.30 1.83
C ASP A 905 29.16 27.48 2.77
N ASN A 906 28.08 26.88 2.24
CA ASN A 906 27.14 26.01 3.00
C ASN A 906 27.44 24.51 2.86
N ILE A 907 28.55 24.09 2.24
CA ILE A 907 28.93 22.67 2.14
C ILE A 907 29.33 22.11 3.50
N ALA A 908 30.08 22.91 4.25
CA ALA A 908 30.76 22.50 5.45
C ALA A 908 30.83 23.64 6.47
N TYR A 909 30.52 23.33 7.72
CA TYR A 909 30.81 24.23 8.84
C TYR A 909 31.90 23.63 9.73
N VAL A 910 33.05 24.30 9.83
CA VAL A 910 34.15 23.91 10.72
C VAL A 910 34.30 24.99 11.79
N SER A 911 34.05 24.60 13.04
CA SER A 911 34.18 25.52 14.17
C SER A 911 35.64 26.00 14.37
N ALA A 912 35.83 27.14 15.03
CA ALA A 912 37.16 27.76 15.16
C ALA A 912 38.21 26.91 15.91
N ASP A 913 37.77 25.94 16.71
CA ASP A 913 38.64 25.06 17.50
C ASP A 913 38.74 23.63 16.92
N SER A 914 38.07 23.35 15.80
CA SER A 914 38.11 22.04 15.13
C SER A 914 38.94 22.04 13.86
N ILE A 915 39.26 20.85 13.36
CA ILE A 915 39.99 20.65 12.11
C ILE A 915 39.06 19.95 11.13
N GLY A 916 38.82 20.61 9.98
CA GLY A 916 38.03 20.06 8.89
C GLY A 916 38.79 19.04 8.05
N LEU A 917 38.14 18.56 6.99
CA LEU A 917 38.76 17.71 6.00
C LEU A 917 39.99 18.39 5.34
N PRO A 918 40.98 17.64 4.84
CA PRO A 918 42.16 18.20 4.17
C PRO A 918 41.82 19.14 2.99
N ASP A 919 42.68 20.14 2.73
CA ASP A 919 42.56 21.01 1.55
C ASP A 919 42.57 20.14 0.26
N ASP A 920 41.72 20.48 -0.73
CA ASP A 920 41.43 19.70 -1.97
C ASP A 920 40.43 18.53 -1.82
N SER A 921 39.80 18.35 -0.65
CA SER A 921 38.74 17.34 -0.39
C SER A 921 37.39 17.60 -1.07
N ILE A 922 37.14 18.85 -1.47
CA ILE A 922 35.87 19.30 -2.06
C ILE A 922 36.09 19.56 -3.55
N ALA A 923 35.47 18.74 -4.40
CA ALA A 923 35.52 18.95 -5.84
C ALA A 923 34.29 19.75 -6.30
N THR A 924 34.50 21.00 -6.74
CA THR A 924 33.44 21.82 -7.36
C THR A 924 33.10 21.28 -8.74
N GLU A 925 31.84 20.89 -8.96
CA GLU A 925 31.30 20.39 -10.24
C GLU A 925 31.96 19.10 -10.78
N ASN A 926 32.36 18.19 -9.88
CA ASN A 926 32.82 16.88 -10.31
C ASN A 926 31.63 15.97 -10.64
N SER A 927 31.53 15.54 -11.90
CA SER A 927 30.52 14.60 -12.37
C SER A 927 30.82 13.14 -12.00
N ASN A 928 32.00 12.83 -11.44
CA ASN A 928 32.50 11.44 -11.33
C ASN A 928 33.11 11.09 -9.94
N GLY A 929 32.31 11.15 -8.86
CA GLY A 929 32.37 10.19 -7.73
C GLY A 929 33.56 10.18 -6.74
N ASN A 930 34.69 10.83 -6.97
CA ASN A 930 35.78 10.83 -5.97
C ASN A 930 35.63 11.95 -4.93
N GLY A 931 35.56 11.57 -3.66
CA GLY A 931 35.50 12.45 -2.50
C GLY A 931 34.12 13.06 -2.24
N LEU A 932 34.08 14.36 -1.94
CA LEU A 932 32.84 15.10 -1.69
C LEU A 932 32.47 15.96 -2.90
N ALA A 933 31.33 15.64 -3.51
CA ALA A 933 30.70 16.40 -4.59
C ALA A 933 29.55 17.25 -4.04
N PHE A 934 29.47 18.51 -4.48
CA PHE A 934 28.39 19.42 -4.11
C PHE A 934 27.62 19.96 -5.31
N TYR A 935 26.28 19.88 -5.22
CA TYR A 935 25.34 20.37 -6.21
C TYR A 935 24.53 21.55 -5.63
N ASN A 936 24.75 22.77 -6.13
CA ASN A 936 23.98 23.96 -5.73
C ASN A 936 22.76 24.21 -6.64
N GLY A 937 21.72 24.90 -6.18
CA GLY A 937 20.58 25.28 -7.05
C GLY A 937 20.80 26.56 -7.87
N ALA A 938 21.98 27.20 -7.82
CA ALA A 938 22.19 28.55 -8.32
C ALA A 938 23.22 28.59 -9.46
N GLU A 939 22.72 28.96 -10.65
CA GLU A 939 23.39 29.25 -11.93
C GLU A 939 23.22 28.16 -13.02
N ALA A 940 22.60 28.57 -14.13
CA ALA A 940 22.23 27.73 -15.27
C ALA A 940 23.41 27.55 -16.26
N GLU A 941 23.62 26.33 -16.76
CA GLU A 941 23.81 25.95 -18.19
C GLU A 941 24.26 24.48 -18.29
N LEU A 942 23.36 23.60 -18.76
CA LEU A 942 23.77 22.42 -19.55
C LEU A 942 23.08 22.53 -20.92
N GLU A 943 23.89 22.79 -21.94
CA GLU A 943 23.50 22.84 -23.35
C GLU A 943 23.46 21.41 -23.94
N PHE A 944 22.28 20.98 -24.43
CA PHE A 944 21.96 19.79 -25.27
C PHE A 944 22.17 18.39 -24.67
N ALA A 945 21.23 17.43 -24.64
CA ALA A 945 19.97 17.26 -25.38
C ALA A 945 19.06 16.17 -24.76
N ASN A 946 17.81 16.49 -24.39
CA ASN A 946 16.57 15.81 -24.81
C ASN A 946 15.38 16.63 -24.25
N THR A 947 14.31 16.79 -25.02
CA THR A 947 13.25 17.79 -24.79
C THR A 947 11.97 17.25 -24.14
N ASP A 948 12.04 16.17 -23.38
CA ASP A 948 10.92 15.73 -22.54
C ASP A 948 11.36 15.73 -21.06
N PHE A 949 10.52 16.30 -20.18
CA PHE A 949 10.69 16.51 -18.74
C PHE A 949 11.51 17.74 -18.25
N ILE A 950 10.90 18.94 -18.29
CA ILE A 950 11.26 20.04 -17.38
C ILE A 950 10.04 20.89 -17.01
N THR A 951 9.75 20.98 -15.70
CA THR A 951 9.54 22.23 -14.93
C THR A 951 9.82 21.92 -13.45
N ASN A 952 11.08 21.78 -13.02
CA ASN A 952 11.99 22.90 -12.79
C ASN A 952 13.46 22.47 -12.98
N ALA A 953 14.13 23.11 -13.93
CA ALA A 953 15.55 22.89 -14.21
C ALA A 953 16.42 23.42 -13.05
N GLY A 954 16.89 22.52 -12.18
CA GLY A 954 17.95 22.79 -11.21
C GLY A 954 17.96 21.98 -9.90
N GLY A 955 16.93 21.17 -9.61
CA GLY A 955 16.74 20.50 -8.31
C GLY A 955 17.19 19.04 -8.21
N ILE A 956 16.99 18.44 -7.03
CA ILE A 956 17.09 17.00 -6.74
C ILE A 956 15.68 16.45 -6.90
N ASN A 957 15.50 15.40 -7.69
CA ASN A 957 14.17 14.82 -7.89
C ASN A 957 14.12 13.42 -7.28
N PHE A 958 13.17 13.22 -6.38
CA PHE A 958 12.80 11.89 -5.92
C PHE A 958 11.49 11.46 -6.59
N THR A 959 11.45 10.25 -7.12
CA THR A 959 10.16 9.63 -7.46
C THR A 959 9.40 9.36 -6.16
N GLY A 960 8.07 9.44 -6.19
CA GLY A 960 7.22 9.33 -4.99
C GLY A 960 7.08 10.62 -4.16
N GLU A 961 7.70 11.72 -4.59
CA GLU A 961 7.63 13.02 -3.92
C GLU A 961 6.23 13.67 -3.99
N ILE A 962 5.46 13.42 -5.07
CA ILE A 962 4.23 14.16 -5.39
C ILE A 962 2.95 13.29 -5.31
N ASP A 963 2.92 12.04 -5.79
CA ASP A 963 1.65 11.38 -6.15
C ASP A 963 1.26 10.05 -5.45
N GLU A 964 2.05 9.45 -4.55
CA GLU A 964 1.66 8.15 -3.94
C GLU A 964 1.70 8.19 -2.42
N ARG A 965 0.56 8.49 -1.76
CA ARG A 965 0.49 8.46 -0.28
C ARG A 965 -0.84 7.97 0.27
N ALA A 966 -0.82 6.74 0.78
CA ALA A 966 -1.71 6.34 1.86
C ALA A 966 -0.96 5.61 2.97
N ASP A 967 -0.27 4.48 2.74
CA ASP A 967 0.08 3.63 3.91
C ASP A 967 1.55 3.17 4.04
N ASN A 968 2.36 3.15 2.95
CA ASN A 968 3.77 2.72 2.97
C ASN A 968 4.69 3.75 2.31
N PHE A 969 5.00 4.84 3.03
CA PHE A 969 5.69 6.04 2.53
C PHE A 969 7.01 5.79 1.75
N THR A 970 7.70 4.66 1.98
CA THR A 970 8.97 4.32 1.32
C THR A 970 8.83 3.47 0.05
N ALA A 971 7.64 2.97 -0.28
CA ALA A 971 7.42 2.00 -1.37
C ALA A 971 7.60 2.56 -2.80
N GLY A 972 7.82 3.87 -2.94
CA GLY A 972 8.06 4.55 -4.22
C GLY A 972 9.21 5.55 -4.19
N TRP A 973 9.90 5.69 -3.05
CA TRP A 973 10.83 6.80 -2.82
C TRP A 973 12.26 6.46 -3.23
N TYR A 974 12.69 6.95 -4.39
CA TYR A 974 14.07 6.80 -4.87
C TYR A 974 14.57 8.08 -5.55
N LEU A 975 15.88 8.31 -5.49
CA LEU A 975 16.52 9.39 -6.23
C LEU A 975 16.42 9.08 -7.73
N ASP A 976 15.66 9.89 -8.47
CA ASP A 976 15.54 9.79 -9.92
C ASP A 976 16.73 10.47 -10.60
N ASN A 977 16.93 11.76 -10.30
CA ASN A 977 18.02 12.53 -10.88
C ASN A 977 18.50 13.68 -9.97
N ILE A 978 19.75 14.11 -10.16
CA ILE A 978 20.27 15.37 -9.61
C ILE A 978 20.56 16.29 -10.79
N ARG A 979 19.87 17.42 -10.88
CA ARG A 979 20.02 18.39 -11.99
C ARG A 979 19.86 17.76 -13.39
N GLY A 980 18.96 16.79 -13.54
CA GLY A 980 18.72 16.08 -14.81
C GLY A 980 19.75 15.00 -15.14
N VAL A 981 20.75 14.76 -14.28
CA VAL A 981 21.66 13.62 -14.39
C VAL A 981 21.00 12.44 -13.67
N GLY A 982 20.59 11.42 -14.42
CA GLY A 982 19.88 10.26 -13.88
C GLY A 982 20.73 9.42 -12.91
N ASN A 983 20.05 8.72 -12.01
CA ASN A 983 20.61 7.77 -11.05
C ASN A 983 20.23 6.33 -11.47
N GLY A 984 21.07 5.66 -12.25
CA GLY A 984 20.71 4.36 -12.86
C GLY A 984 21.88 3.53 -13.40
N LEU A 985 21.58 2.25 -13.69
CA LEU A 985 22.52 1.23 -14.17
C LEU A 985 23.13 1.53 -15.56
N VAL A 986 24.33 2.10 -15.51
CA VAL A 986 25.55 1.65 -16.22
C VAL A 986 25.46 1.39 -17.74
N SER A 987 25.86 2.40 -18.51
CA SER A 987 26.80 2.27 -19.66
C SER A 987 27.36 3.60 -20.18
N ASP A 988 26.98 4.74 -19.58
CA ASP A 988 27.38 6.08 -20.05
C ASP A 988 27.96 6.93 -18.91
N ALA A 989 29.04 7.66 -19.20
CA ALA A 989 29.71 8.61 -18.29
C ALA A 989 28.85 9.87 -18.03
N SER A 990 27.64 9.93 -18.56
CA SER A 990 26.64 10.98 -18.36
C SER A 990 25.67 10.72 -17.20
N PHE A 991 25.80 9.61 -16.46
CA PHE A 991 24.97 9.28 -15.28
C PHE A 991 25.73 9.49 -13.98
N LEU A 992 24.97 9.60 -12.88
CA LEU A 992 25.49 9.66 -11.52
C LEU A 992 26.08 8.30 -11.10
N ASN A 993 27.33 8.28 -10.68
CA ASN A 993 28.01 7.07 -10.18
C ASN A 993 28.50 7.27 -8.75
N ALA A 994 28.41 6.23 -7.92
CA ALA A 994 28.94 6.26 -6.56
C ALA A 994 30.48 6.35 -6.51
N PHE A 995 31.17 5.84 -7.54
CA PHE A 995 32.64 5.86 -7.67
C PHE A 995 33.09 6.16 -9.11
N LEU A 996 34.39 6.46 -9.31
CA LEU A 996 34.96 6.84 -10.60
C LEU A 996 34.64 5.85 -11.74
N ASP A 997 34.53 4.56 -11.42
CA ASP A 997 34.41 3.48 -12.40
C ASP A 997 33.14 2.62 -12.24
N GLY A 998 32.38 2.68 -11.13
CA GLY A 998 31.17 1.85 -10.91
C GLY A 998 31.35 0.32 -10.90
N ASP A 999 32.54 -0.15 -11.26
CA ASP A 999 33.00 -1.54 -11.35
C ASP A 999 33.34 -2.06 -9.94
N THR A 1000 32.33 -2.61 -9.27
CA THR A 1000 32.43 -3.04 -7.87
C THR A 1000 33.24 -4.32 -7.74
N ASN A 1001 33.28 -5.15 -8.78
CA ASN A 1001 34.03 -6.40 -8.80
C ASN A 1001 35.48 -6.26 -9.34
N ASN A 1002 35.85 -5.06 -9.83
CA ASN A 1002 37.17 -4.68 -10.32
C ASN A 1002 37.66 -5.54 -11.51
N ASP A 1003 36.76 -5.94 -12.39
CA ASP A 1003 37.08 -6.71 -13.61
C ASP A 1003 37.45 -5.82 -14.81
N GLY A 1004 37.34 -4.50 -14.64
CA GLY A 1004 37.59 -3.46 -15.62
C GLY A 1004 36.37 -3.13 -16.49
N THR A 1005 35.18 -3.67 -16.17
CA THR A 1005 33.94 -3.49 -16.94
C THR A 1005 32.71 -3.36 -16.05
N VAL A 1006 32.09 -2.19 -16.12
CA VAL A 1006 30.82 -1.94 -15.41
C VAL A 1006 29.66 -2.65 -16.11
N ASN A 1007 28.97 -3.56 -15.43
CA ASN A 1007 27.89 -4.38 -15.96
C ASN A 1007 26.96 -4.93 -14.85
N GLU A 1008 26.03 -5.84 -15.18
CA GLU A 1008 25.07 -6.41 -14.22
C GLU A 1008 25.74 -7.21 -13.09
N ASP A 1009 26.94 -7.77 -13.34
CA ASP A 1009 27.74 -8.50 -12.34
C ASP A 1009 28.26 -7.58 -11.20
N ASP A 1010 28.05 -6.26 -11.29
CA ASP A 1010 28.39 -5.26 -10.27
C ASP A 1010 27.27 -4.99 -9.24
N THR A 1011 26.03 -5.41 -9.52
CA THR A 1011 24.83 -5.09 -8.69
C THR A 1011 24.70 -5.87 -7.39
N SER A 1012 25.60 -6.83 -7.12
CA SER A 1012 25.67 -7.60 -5.88
C SER A 1012 27.06 -8.18 -5.66
N SER A 1013 28.09 -7.48 -6.12
CA SER A 1013 29.46 -7.97 -5.96
C SER A 1013 30.00 -7.62 -4.57
N PRO A 1014 30.91 -8.42 -4.02
CA PRO A 1014 31.81 -7.90 -3.01
C PRO A 1014 32.55 -6.72 -3.64
N PHE A 1015 32.67 -5.61 -2.91
CA PHE A 1015 33.57 -4.55 -3.33
C PHE A 1015 34.98 -5.13 -3.29
N ILE A 1016 35.72 -5.12 -4.40
CA ILE A 1016 37.09 -5.63 -4.44
C ILE A 1016 38.04 -4.49 -4.81
N ILE A 1017 38.33 -3.62 -3.85
CA ILE A 1017 39.60 -2.90 -3.89
C ILE A 1017 40.68 -3.89 -3.40
N ALA A 1018 41.19 -4.72 -4.33
CA ALA A 1018 42.35 -5.59 -4.19
C ALA A 1018 42.73 -6.05 -2.75
N ASP A 1019 42.33 -7.28 -2.35
CA ASP A 1019 42.78 -8.05 -1.16
C ASP A 1019 43.62 -7.26 -0.12
N ASP A 1020 42.93 -6.43 0.66
CA ASP A 1020 43.45 -5.49 1.65
C ASP A 1020 43.81 -6.15 3.01
N GLY A 1021 43.90 -7.48 3.01
CA GLY A 1021 44.28 -8.26 4.17
C GLY A 1021 43.17 -8.41 5.22
N PRO A 1022 43.46 -9.12 6.33
CA PRO A 1022 42.48 -9.30 7.40
C PRO A 1022 42.22 -7.94 8.07
N GLU A 1023 40.97 -7.48 8.07
CA GLU A 1023 40.47 -6.14 8.48
C GLU A 1023 40.30 -5.11 7.34
N GLY A 1024 40.49 -5.52 6.08
CA GLY A 1024 40.20 -4.72 4.91
C GLY A 1024 38.70 -4.41 4.69
N PHE A 1025 38.40 -3.34 3.94
CA PHE A 1025 37.08 -2.92 3.47
C PHE A 1025 36.26 -4.09 2.89
N ASN A 1026 36.91 -5.07 2.25
CA ASN A 1026 36.23 -6.09 1.43
C ASN A 1026 35.87 -7.41 2.17
N GLN A 1027 36.59 -7.80 3.23
CA GLN A 1027 36.43 -9.14 3.84
C GLN A 1027 35.30 -9.26 4.88
N ASP A 1028 34.85 -8.15 5.47
CA ASP A 1028 33.89 -8.16 6.58
C ASP A 1028 32.42 -8.29 6.14
N VAL A 1029 32.14 -8.32 4.84
CA VAL A 1029 30.79 -8.04 4.29
C VAL A 1029 30.22 -9.15 3.39
N GLU A 1030 31.08 -9.97 2.76
CA GLU A 1030 30.66 -11.08 1.87
C GLU A 1030 29.90 -12.18 2.63
N GLU A 1031 30.31 -12.54 3.86
CA GLU A 1031 29.63 -13.56 4.66
C GLU A 1031 28.32 -13.06 5.31
N ASP A 1032 28.13 -11.75 5.47
CA ASP A 1032 27.05 -11.18 6.30
C ASP A 1032 25.93 -10.45 5.52
N THR A 1033 26.15 -10.00 4.27
CA THR A 1033 25.20 -9.07 3.60
C THR A 1033 24.91 -9.31 2.11
N GLY A 1034 25.51 -10.32 1.47
CA GLY A 1034 25.24 -10.66 0.07
C GLY A 1034 25.85 -9.71 -0.98
N GLY A 1035 26.69 -8.76 -0.58
CA GLY A 1035 27.40 -7.82 -1.47
C GLY A 1035 26.90 -6.37 -1.37
N TYR A 1036 27.55 -5.48 -2.12
CA TYR A 1036 27.14 -4.07 -2.26
C TYR A 1036 26.52 -3.83 -3.64
N ASP A 1037 25.48 -2.98 -3.68
CA ASP A 1037 25.06 -2.34 -4.92
C ASP A 1037 25.54 -0.89 -4.88
N LEU A 1038 26.61 -0.60 -5.63
CA LEU A 1038 27.17 0.75 -5.78
C LEU A 1038 26.92 1.31 -7.17
N THR A 1039 26.02 0.67 -7.93
CA THR A 1039 25.64 1.13 -9.26
C THR A 1039 24.67 2.32 -9.21
N HIS A 1040 24.24 2.71 -8.00
CA HIS A 1040 23.37 3.85 -7.71
C HIS A 1040 23.90 4.66 -6.51
N ILE A 1041 23.49 5.93 -6.41
CA ILE A 1041 23.89 6.81 -5.31
C ILE A 1041 22.95 6.70 -4.10
N GLY A 1042 23.54 6.41 -2.93
CA GLY A 1042 22.86 6.37 -1.64
C GLY A 1042 22.17 5.05 -1.35
N ALA A 1043 21.44 4.99 -0.23
CA ALA A 1043 20.44 3.94 0.00
C ALA A 1043 19.24 4.24 -0.91
N VAL A 1044 19.18 3.57 -2.06
CA VAL A 1044 18.11 3.72 -3.04
C VAL A 1044 17.72 2.36 -3.58
N ARG A 1045 16.44 2.26 -3.92
CA ARG A 1045 15.88 1.26 -4.82
C ARG A 1045 16.81 1.20 -6.04
N GLY A 1046 17.50 0.07 -6.28
CA GLY A 1046 18.19 -0.12 -7.56
C GLY A 1046 17.18 0.21 -8.67
N GLY A 1047 17.53 1.12 -9.58
CA GLY A 1047 16.66 2.09 -10.30
C GLY A 1047 15.50 1.54 -11.16
N ALA A 1048 14.74 0.59 -10.64
CA ALA A 1048 13.59 -0.06 -11.23
C ALA A 1048 12.39 0.04 -10.29
N VAL A 1049 11.23 0.37 -10.87
CA VAL A 1049 9.92 0.48 -10.20
C VAL A 1049 9.44 -0.84 -9.56
N SER A 1050 10.15 -1.94 -9.81
CA SER A 1050 9.78 -3.31 -9.40
C SER A 1050 10.44 -3.81 -8.11
N ASN A 1051 11.21 -2.99 -7.40
CA ASN A 1051 12.03 -3.46 -6.27
C ASN A 1051 11.33 -3.31 -4.91
N THR A 1052 11.04 -4.38 -4.17
CA THR A 1052 10.05 -4.35 -3.07
C THR A 1052 10.64 -4.22 -1.65
N GLN A 1053 11.89 -3.73 -1.49
CA GLN A 1053 12.63 -3.80 -0.21
C GLN A 1053 11.96 -3.09 0.97
N PHE A 1054 11.24 -1.99 0.73
CA PHE A 1054 10.55 -1.20 1.77
C PHE A 1054 9.04 -1.33 1.72
N ASP A 1055 8.53 -2.11 0.79
CA ASP A 1055 7.11 -2.29 0.57
C ASP A 1055 6.59 -3.08 1.77
N SER A 1056 5.39 -2.73 2.25
CA SER A 1056 4.53 -3.65 3.01
C SER A 1056 4.88 -3.87 4.48
N TRP A 1057 6.07 -3.49 4.93
CA TRP A 1057 6.48 -3.62 6.32
C TRP A 1057 6.64 -2.28 7.07
N THR A 1058 6.90 -1.20 6.35
CA THR A 1058 7.08 0.13 6.93
C THR A 1058 5.75 0.76 7.39
N VAL A 1059 5.82 1.89 8.09
CA VAL A 1059 4.67 2.76 8.41
C VAL A 1059 4.90 4.15 7.83
N GLY A 1060 3.82 4.76 7.32
CA GLY A 1060 3.82 6.10 6.73
C GLY A 1060 3.65 7.23 7.76
N THR A 1061 4.01 8.45 7.36
CA THR A 1061 3.63 9.67 8.11
C THR A 1061 2.23 10.07 7.65
N TYR A 1062 1.17 9.91 8.45
CA TYR A 1062 -0.24 10.25 8.14
C TYR A 1062 -0.54 11.74 7.83
N ARG A 1063 0.49 12.53 7.48
CA ARG A 1063 0.35 13.97 7.22
C ARG A 1063 -0.05 14.26 5.77
N THR A 1064 -1.21 14.88 5.63
CA THR A 1064 -1.84 15.46 4.43
C THR A 1064 -1.04 16.53 3.66
N ALA A 1065 0.19 16.85 4.07
CA ALA A 1065 1.02 17.83 3.38
C ALA A 1065 1.96 17.14 2.38
N PRO A 1066 2.03 17.58 1.10
CA PRO A 1066 2.94 17.00 0.12
C PRO A 1066 4.41 17.07 0.63
N PHE A 1067 5.15 16.00 0.40
CA PHE A 1067 6.59 15.78 0.55
C PHE A 1067 7.34 16.55 -0.53
N THR A 1068 6.76 17.59 -1.11
CA THR A 1068 7.49 18.43 -2.03
C THR A 1068 8.66 19.07 -1.30
N VAL A 1069 9.87 18.81 -1.79
CA VAL A 1069 11.09 19.52 -1.45
C VAL A 1069 10.96 20.98 -1.95
N ARG A 1070 10.09 21.23 -2.96
CA ARG A 1070 9.37 22.52 -3.14
C ARG A 1070 8.13 22.42 -4.06
N THR A 1071 7.02 23.05 -3.67
CA THR A 1071 6.08 23.66 -4.64
C THR A 1071 6.41 25.15 -4.72
N VAL A 1072 6.61 25.67 -5.92
CA VAL A 1072 6.58 27.12 -6.15
C VAL A 1072 5.09 27.49 -6.21
N GLU A 1073 4.62 28.38 -5.33
CA GLU A 1073 3.32 29.06 -5.52
C GLU A 1073 3.34 29.93 -6.79
#